data_AF-R6DPN9-F1
#
_entry.id   AF-R6DPN9-F1
#
_cell.length_a   1.000
_cell.length_b   1.000
_cell.length_c   1.000
_cell.angle_alpha   90.00
_cell.angle_beta   90.00
_cell.angle_gamma   90.00
#
_symmetry.space_group_name_H-M   'P 1'
#
loop_
_entity.id
_entity.type
_entity.pdbx_description
1 polymer ?
#
loop_
_entity_poly.entity_id
_entity_poly.type
_entity_poly.pdbx_seq_one_letter_code
_entity_poly.pdbx_strand_id
1 'polypeptide(L)'
;MAVTKADYNETLAKTYFDSVMKTVKESVSGTITLKGNSETYKVGYAVLEANYAAIFDAATDFVKAHGTEPYIGNGADASYEVNRLEYVLNDVADNQELKMTLVAAQYAADKQEAIDVLNGLDLSDYSTAELTDKLKKALDDKCTTYVDHIKHLISDAVDAINDYTFTSDSEVDAYAKAKRTIDEYFYDADATGAKGSKVLAVEKTYDGKDGKVGLGIYELNEDYAVAGTTLASFTTTAVAGADAVDAAEVAAWKAATAQKYAAYLNTKDADKTYAANVKKVFDFLAENGINPTGWDAFFAKDAAKTYAKGFATAIANVEQFEADAARYAAETDVNGVLVRDAKDVADLVIEGTMNEYLARTGIGPNTAKNYKTIDEALAAIYSLYASLDDELLAFEKKVRETAVADFLADAEADETYYPAELAKVKELTTEYLAKVNAITDVDKILADKDGYDKDYEKKVKDVKTAKQVDAAGNYSALVTAATQYADILNKQLKGDNKYYLGENNAKVIAEINKLVGNAGARTTKEINALSGDAIALVTSLPTVGAVDAAKDAADDAVKALPRTAKVADKALVDAAIAAVDAYETISAATYGGKAVENAVLQYAYAVNNELTAKVKAVDKTDKAALKALKDEIKTFVDTYEDYAAKDAVADVFKTNKDKLNGYLKDIQDAAAAAVTKAISAIPVKANLTEAHKATVEAARKAYDAYVAEYTDYYVAYKAAGYKTDGFVADDFNYQSLFNAETQLGLNNNPADAVKALKITARSTAKKGSITVKWSVVGEADIDGYQIWKSTKANKGYKKAFTTTKKTYKNSKGLKKGTRYYYKVRAYKVIDGKNVYSDWSNKANRKAK
;
A
#
# COMPACT_ATOMS: atom_id res chain seq x y z
N MET A 1 -10.45 -71.90 18.18
CA MET A 1 -9.25 -72.75 18.25
C MET A 1 -8.03 -71.85 18.11
N ALA A 2 -7.03 -72.01 18.97
CA ALA A 2 -5.75 -71.31 18.90
C ALA A 2 -5.07 -71.55 17.53
N VAL A 3 -4.57 -70.50 16.87
CA VAL A 3 -3.86 -70.62 15.58
C VAL A 3 -2.36 -70.62 15.83
N THR A 4 -1.67 -71.71 15.50
CA THR A 4 -0.20 -71.74 15.57
C THR A 4 0.39 -71.03 14.35
N LYS A 5 1.60 -70.45 14.45
CA LYS A 5 2.26 -69.72 13.34
C LYS A 5 2.43 -70.57 12.06
N ALA A 6 2.41 -71.90 12.17
CA ALA A 6 2.52 -72.82 11.05
C ALA A 6 1.18 -73.07 10.32
N ASP A 7 0.04 -72.73 10.93
CA ASP A 7 -1.32 -73.02 10.45
C ASP A 7 -2.12 -71.76 10.06
N TYR A 8 -1.44 -70.61 9.94
CA TYR A 8 -2.10 -69.33 9.61
C TYR A 8 -2.62 -69.32 8.16
N ASN A 9 -3.93 -69.07 7.99
CA ASN A 9 -4.63 -68.97 6.72
C ASN A 9 -5.15 -67.54 6.53
N GLU A 10 -4.49 -66.80 5.65
CA GLU A 10 -4.76 -65.38 5.40
C GLU A 10 -6.16 -65.12 4.83
N THR A 11 -6.65 -65.98 3.92
CA THR A 11 -8.00 -65.85 3.35
C THR A 11 -9.08 -66.02 4.42
N LEU A 12 -8.88 -66.97 5.32
CA LEU A 12 -9.80 -67.21 6.43
C LEU A 12 -9.73 -66.07 7.47
N ALA A 13 -8.53 -65.59 7.80
CA ALA A 13 -8.33 -64.44 8.68
C ALA A 13 -9.02 -63.19 8.13
N LYS A 14 -8.89 -62.92 6.82
CA LYS A 14 -9.56 -61.79 6.17
C LYS A 14 -11.08 -61.90 6.26
N THR A 15 -11.63 -63.10 6.03
CA THR A 15 -13.09 -63.32 6.11
C THR A 15 -13.64 -63.00 7.50
N TYR A 16 -12.93 -63.41 8.56
CA TYR A 16 -13.32 -63.08 9.93
C TYR A 16 -13.16 -61.58 10.24
N PHE A 17 -12.06 -60.98 9.80
CA PHE A 17 -11.83 -59.56 10.00
C PHE A 17 -12.85 -58.66 9.27
N ASP A 18 -13.26 -59.04 8.05
CA ASP A 18 -14.35 -58.39 7.31
C ASP A 18 -15.66 -58.40 8.12
N SER A 19 -15.92 -59.47 8.90
CA SER A 19 -17.07 -59.53 9.81
C SER A 19 -16.97 -58.53 10.97
N VAL A 20 -15.77 -58.28 11.50
CA VAL A 20 -15.55 -57.25 12.53
C VAL A 20 -15.75 -55.86 11.97
N MET A 21 -15.16 -55.57 10.81
CA MET A 21 -15.34 -54.30 10.11
C MET A 21 -16.83 -54.05 9.79
N LYS A 22 -17.55 -55.08 9.33
CA LYS A 22 -19.00 -54.99 9.12
C LYS A 22 -19.75 -54.69 10.42
N THR A 23 -19.36 -55.32 11.52
CA THR A 23 -19.96 -55.07 12.85
C THR A 23 -19.76 -53.61 13.28
N VAL A 24 -18.57 -53.05 13.08
CA VAL A 24 -18.32 -51.63 13.36
C VAL A 24 -19.21 -50.73 12.48
N LYS A 25 -19.29 -51.02 11.17
CA LYS A 25 -20.14 -50.26 10.22
C LYS A 25 -21.62 -50.26 10.59
N GLU A 26 -22.13 -51.37 11.09
CA GLU A 26 -23.54 -51.57 11.43
C GLU A 26 -23.86 -51.17 12.88
N SER A 27 -22.85 -50.85 13.69
CA SER A 27 -23.04 -50.40 15.07
C SER A 27 -23.68 -49.01 15.14
N VAL A 28 -24.39 -48.73 16.25
CA VAL A 28 -25.07 -47.44 16.47
C VAL A 28 -24.08 -46.27 16.46
N SER A 29 -22.87 -46.45 17.01
CA SER A 29 -21.84 -45.42 17.01
C SER A 29 -21.03 -45.36 15.72
N GLY A 30 -20.97 -46.44 14.95
CA GLY A 30 -20.18 -46.51 13.70
C GLY A 30 -18.67 -46.31 13.88
N THR A 31 -18.17 -46.37 15.13
CA THR A 31 -16.81 -45.95 15.52
C THR A 31 -16.13 -46.97 16.42
N ILE A 32 -14.81 -46.95 16.44
CA ILE A 32 -13.98 -47.53 17.51
C ILE A 32 -13.38 -46.44 18.39
N THR A 33 -12.92 -46.81 19.59
CA THR A 33 -12.35 -45.88 20.58
C THR A 33 -10.83 -46.08 20.70
N LEU A 34 -10.07 -45.01 20.42
CA LEU A 34 -8.62 -44.96 20.65
C LEU A 34 -8.31 -44.14 21.91
N LYS A 35 -7.48 -44.69 22.79
CA LYS A 35 -7.20 -44.14 24.13
C LYS A 35 -5.92 -43.33 24.15
N GLY A 36 -5.96 -42.13 24.72
CA GLY A 36 -4.78 -41.39 25.11
C GLY A 36 -4.41 -41.61 26.57
N ASN A 37 -3.69 -40.65 27.15
CA ASN A 37 -3.23 -40.70 28.53
C ASN A 37 -4.38 -40.40 29.51
N SER A 38 -5.21 -39.43 29.16
CA SER A 38 -6.37 -39.02 29.95
C SER A 38 -7.65 -38.88 29.15
N GLU A 39 -7.56 -38.90 27.82
CA GLU A 39 -8.68 -38.70 26.91
C GLU A 39 -8.90 -39.91 26.01
N THR A 40 -10.01 -39.90 25.26
CA THR A 40 -10.28 -40.88 24.20
C THR A 40 -10.70 -40.16 22.93
N TYR A 41 -10.45 -40.78 21.79
CA TYR A 41 -10.82 -40.26 20.47
C TYR A 41 -11.58 -41.35 19.71
N LYS A 42 -12.75 -41.00 19.15
CA LYS A 42 -13.55 -41.93 18.35
C LYS A 42 -13.11 -41.87 16.89
N VAL A 43 -12.86 -43.02 16.28
CA VAL A 43 -12.51 -43.14 14.85
C VAL A 43 -13.63 -43.86 14.12
N GLY A 44 -14.19 -43.19 13.12
CA GLY A 44 -15.34 -43.66 12.34
C GLY A 44 -14.96 -44.68 11.27
N TYR A 45 -15.94 -45.47 10.86
CA TYR A 45 -15.76 -46.55 9.89
C TYR A 45 -15.10 -46.11 8.57
N ALA A 46 -15.37 -44.90 8.06
CA ALA A 46 -14.78 -44.41 6.82
C ALA A 46 -13.24 -44.33 6.89
N VAL A 47 -12.69 -43.87 8.03
CA VAL A 47 -11.24 -43.83 8.25
C VAL A 47 -10.68 -45.23 8.43
N LEU A 48 -11.41 -46.12 9.10
CA LEU A 48 -11.00 -47.51 9.26
C LEU A 48 -10.99 -48.26 7.91
N GLU A 49 -11.97 -48.01 7.06
CA GLU A 49 -12.06 -48.59 5.70
C GLU A 49 -10.92 -48.07 4.82
N ALA A 50 -10.61 -46.77 4.87
CA ALA A 50 -9.49 -46.18 4.14
C ALA A 50 -8.12 -46.74 4.58
N ASN A 51 -8.01 -47.17 5.85
CA ASN A 51 -6.79 -47.75 6.43
C ASN A 51 -6.89 -49.27 6.62
N TYR A 52 -7.86 -49.93 5.96
CA TYR A 52 -8.19 -51.34 6.19
C TYR A 52 -6.97 -52.26 6.14
N ALA A 53 -6.08 -52.07 5.16
CA ALA A 53 -4.92 -52.93 4.98
C ALA A 53 -3.97 -52.89 6.19
N ALA A 54 -3.62 -51.69 6.66
CA ALA A 54 -2.72 -51.54 7.81
C ALA A 54 -3.34 -52.07 9.11
N ILE A 55 -4.64 -51.89 9.30
CA ILE A 55 -5.37 -52.41 10.46
C ILE A 55 -5.45 -53.95 10.40
N PHE A 56 -5.70 -54.52 9.22
CA PHE A 56 -5.73 -55.97 9.01
C PHE A 56 -4.36 -56.61 9.27
N ASP A 57 -3.28 -55.95 8.83
CA ASP A 57 -1.91 -56.37 9.10
C ASP A 57 -1.63 -56.36 10.61
N ALA A 58 -1.96 -55.27 11.31
CA ALA A 58 -1.82 -55.17 12.76
C ALA A 58 -2.61 -56.25 13.53
N ALA A 59 -3.85 -56.53 13.12
CA ALA A 59 -4.68 -57.59 13.69
C ALA A 59 -4.07 -58.98 13.45
N THR A 60 -3.50 -59.19 12.28
CA THR A 60 -2.85 -60.43 11.90
C THR A 60 -1.54 -60.66 12.67
N ASP A 61 -0.73 -59.62 12.80
CA ASP A 61 0.56 -59.68 13.50
C ASP A 61 0.35 -59.93 14.99
N PHE A 62 -0.69 -59.34 15.59
CA PHE A 62 -1.10 -59.64 16.96
C PHE A 62 -1.40 -61.13 17.17
N VAL A 63 -2.21 -61.73 16.30
CA VAL A 63 -2.58 -63.16 16.37
C VAL A 63 -1.35 -64.06 16.17
N LYS A 64 -0.45 -63.69 15.23
CA LYS A 64 0.79 -64.43 14.98
C LYS A 64 1.77 -64.34 16.15
N ALA A 65 1.84 -63.20 16.84
CA ALA A 65 2.71 -62.99 17.99
C ALA A 65 2.23 -63.76 19.24
N HIS A 66 0.92 -63.95 19.38
CA HIS A 66 0.29 -64.64 20.49
C HIS A 66 -0.32 -65.96 20.03
N GLY A 67 0.52 -66.96 19.70
CA GLY A 67 0.14 -68.22 19.04
C GLY A 67 -0.92 -69.12 19.71
N THR A 68 -1.64 -68.62 20.72
CA THR A 68 -2.86 -69.20 21.31
C THR A 68 -4.14 -68.43 20.97
N GLU A 69 -4.03 -67.27 20.33
CA GLU A 69 -5.17 -66.41 19.97
C GLU A 69 -5.91 -66.92 18.71
N PRO A 70 -7.25 -66.89 18.68
CA PRO A 70 -8.01 -67.09 17.45
C PRO A 70 -7.95 -65.84 16.56
N TYR A 71 -8.25 -65.98 15.26
CA TYR A 71 -8.40 -64.82 14.35
C TYR A 71 -9.36 -63.77 14.94
N ILE A 72 -9.04 -62.49 14.72
CA ILE A 72 -9.93 -61.37 15.07
C ILE A 72 -11.19 -61.49 14.21
N GLY A 73 -12.36 -61.62 14.84
CA GLY A 73 -13.66 -61.88 14.22
C GLY A 73 -14.16 -63.32 14.27
N ASN A 74 -13.42 -64.24 14.90
CA ASN A 74 -13.79 -65.65 15.02
C ASN A 74 -14.58 -65.99 16.31
N GLY A 75 -14.89 -64.99 17.13
CA GLY A 75 -15.71 -65.14 18.34
C GLY A 75 -17.20 -65.26 18.03
N ALA A 76 -17.96 -65.83 18.97
CA ALA A 76 -19.42 -65.92 18.87
C ALA A 76 -20.12 -64.58 19.22
N ASP A 77 -19.42 -63.67 19.89
CA ASP A 77 -19.92 -62.34 20.28
C ASP A 77 -19.22 -61.26 19.44
N ALA A 78 -19.98 -60.59 18.60
CA ALA A 78 -19.47 -59.57 17.68
C ALA A 78 -18.93 -58.32 18.42
N SER A 79 -19.53 -57.94 19.55
CA SER A 79 -19.08 -56.80 20.37
C SER A 79 -17.73 -57.09 21.03
N TYR A 80 -17.53 -58.34 21.45
CA TYR A 80 -16.25 -58.79 22.00
C TYR A 80 -15.13 -58.71 20.95
N GLU A 81 -15.41 -59.05 19.69
CA GLU A 81 -14.41 -59.00 18.62
C GLU A 81 -14.05 -57.57 18.20
N VAL A 82 -14.97 -56.61 18.31
CA VAL A 82 -14.66 -55.18 18.17
C VAL A 82 -13.75 -54.71 19.30
N ASN A 83 -14.02 -55.11 20.55
CA ASN A 83 -13.14 -54.79 21.68
C ASN A 83 -11.73 -55.41 21.53
N ARG A 84 -11.63 -56.60 20.92
CA ARG A 84 -10.31 -57.20 20.59
C ARG A 84 -9.57 -56.36 19.56
N LEU A 85 -10.26 -55.83 18.55
CA LEU A 85 -9.66 -54.91 17.59
C LEU A 85 -9.20 -53.60 18.27
N GLU A 86 -10.01 -53.03 19.16
CA GLU A 86 -9.62 -51.86 19.95
C GLU A 86 -8.39 -52.14 20.82
N TYR A 87 -8.30 -53.33 21.42
CA TYR A 87 -7.13 -53.74 22.19
C TYR A 87 -5.87 -53.80 21.31
N VAL A 88 -5.97 -54.39 20.12
CA VAL A 88 -4.85 -54.45 19.16
C VAL A 88 -4.35 -53.04 18.81
N LEU A 89 -5.25 -52.09 18.61
CA LEU A 89 -4.87 -50.73 18.20
C LEU A 89 -4.42 -49.85 19.37
N ASN A 90 -4.91 -50.11 20.59
CA ASN A 90 -4.57 -49.29 21.75
C ASN A 90 -3.34 -49.77 22.51
N ASP A 91 -3.27 -51.07 22.76
CA ASP A 91 -2.43 -51.64 23.81
C ASP A 91 -1.22 -52.44 23.27
N VAL A 92 -1.18 -52.71 21.96
CA VAL A 92 -0.01 -53.32 21.31
C VAL A 92 1.02 -52.24 20.98
N ALA A 93 2.24 -52.37 21.50
CA ALA A 93 3.30 -51.37 21.39
C ALA A 93 3.69 -51.05 19.94
N ASP A 94 3.71 -52.04 19.05
CA ASP A 94 4.10 -51.86 17.64
C ASP A 94 3.06 -51.07 16.83
N ASN A 95 1.84 -50.89 17.34
CA ASN A 95 0.74 -50.25 16.63
C ASN A 95 0.55 -48.76 17.00
N GLN A 96 1.42 -48.16 17.82
CA GLN A 96 1.23 -46.77 18.27
C GLN A 96 1.28 -45.76 17.12
N GLU A 97 2.11 -45.97 16.10
CA GLU A 97 2.17 -45.10 14.90
C GLU A 97 0.89 -45.21 14.06
N LEU A 98 0.37 -46.44 13.87
CA LEU A 98 -0.89 -46.68 13.18
C LEU A 98 -2.06 -46.03 13.95
N LYS A 99 -2.10 -46.17 15.27
CA LYS A 99 -3.08 -45.52 16.14
C LYS A 99 -3.08 -44.00 15.94
N MET A 100 -1.91 -43.36 15.95
CA MET A 100 -1.81 -41.92 15.72
C MET A 100 -2.18 -41.51 14.29
N THR A 101 -1.88 -42.36 13.30
CA THR A 101 -2.31 -42.16 11.91
C THR A 101 -3.84 -42.13 11.79
N LEU A 102 -4.52 -43.06 12.45
CA LEU A 102 -5.98 -43.12 12.46
C LEU A 102 -6.62 -41.90 13.16
N VAL A 103 -6.05 -41.47 14.30
CA VAL A 103 -6.52 -40.27 15.01
C VAL A 103 -6.31 -39.01 14.17
N ALA A 104 -5.14 -38.84 13.57
CA ALA A 104 -4.85 -37.69 12.73
C ALA A 104 -5.74 -37.64 11.47
N ALA A 105 -5.99 -38.80 10.84
CA ALA A 105 -6.88 -38.91 9.69
C ALA A 105 -8.33 -38.58 10.05
N GLN A 106 -8.82 -39.06 11.20
CA GLN A 106 -10.16 -38.72 11.67
C GLN A 106 -10.28 -37.23 12.01
N TYR A 107 -9.32 -36.67 12.75
CA TYR A 107 -9.34 -35.25 13.07
C TYR A 107 -9.29 -34.36 11.82
N ALA A 108 -8.50 -34.74 10.80
CA ALA A 108 -8.48 -34.01 9.54
C ALA A 108 -9.85 -34.00 8.85
N ALA A 109 -10.58 -35.12 8.88
CA ALA A 109 -11.95 -35.20 8.39
C ALA A 109 -12.90 -34.35 9.22
N ASP A 110 -12.88 -34.47 10.55
CA ASP A 110 -13.73 -33.71 11.48
C ASP A 110 -13.50 -32.20 11.34
N LYS A 111 -12.23 -31.79 11.20
CA LYS A 111 -11.83 -30.38 11.00
C LYS A 111 -12.37 -29.84 9.68
N GLN A 112 -12.20 -30.60 8.59
CA GLN A 112 -12.66 -30.15 7.28
C GLN A 112 -14.19 -30.06 7.25
N GLU A 113 -14.89 -31.05 7.82
CA GLU A 113 -16.35 -31.05 7.93
C GLU A 113 -16.84 -29.84 8.73
N ALA A 114 -16.24 -29.54 9.89
CA ALA A 114 -16.59 -28.36 10.67
C ALA A 114 -16.39 -27.05 9.91
N ILE A 115 -15.26 -26.88 9.21
CA ILE A 115 -14.98 -25.70 8.40
C ILE A 115 -15.97 -25.58 7.24
N ASP A 116 -16.29 -26.68 6.57
CA ASP A 116 -17.24 -26.71 5.46
C ASP A 116 -18.65 -26.34 5.93
N VAL A 117 -19.06 -26.82 7.12
CA VAL A 117 -20.34 -26.46 7.72
C VAL A 117 -20.37 -24.98 8.09
N LEU A 118 -19.36 -24.46 8.79
CA LEU A 118 -19.31 -23.04 9.19
C LEU A 118 -19.35 -22.10 7.98
N ASN A 119 -18.56 -22.39 6.95
CA ASN A 119 -18.54 -21.61 5.70
C ASN A 119 -19.80 -21.81 4.85
N GLY A 120 -20.52 -22.92 5.07
CA GLY A 120 -21.75 -23.27 4.39
C GLY A 120 -23.03 -22.79 5.09
N LEU A 121 -22.93 -22.12 6.23
CA LEU A 121 -24.09 -21.59 6.96
C LEU A 121 -24.87 -20.60 6.08
N ASP A 122 -26.19 -20.78 6.02
CA ASP A 122 -27.06 -19.93 5.24
C ASP A 122 -27.22 -18.56 5.92
N LEU A 123 -26.79 -17.51 5.22
CA LEU A 123 -26.88 -16.13 5.68
C LEU A 123 -28.04 -15.37 5.04
N SER A 124 -28.84 -16.03 4.19
CA SER A 124 -29.86 -15.36 3.36
C SER A 124 -30.97 -14.68 4.15
N ASP A 125 -31.26 -15.18 5.36
CA ASP A 125 -32.24 -14.58 6.27
C ASP A 125 -31.70 -13.37 7.04
N TYR A 126 -30.39 -13.09 6.98
CA TYR A 126 -29.73 -12.02 7.74
C TYR A 126 -29.58 -10.72 6.94
N SER A 127 -29.74 -9.60 7.64
CA SER A 127 -29.88 -8.30 7.02
C SER A 127 -28.57 -7.83 6.39
N THR A 128 -28.64 -7.36 5.15
CA THR A 128 -27.55 -6.63 4.50
C THR A 128 -27.55 -5.14 4.83
N ALA A 129 -28.46 -4.69 5.70
CA ALA A 129 -28.52 -3.30 6.14
C ALA A 129 -27.28 -2.94 6.99
N GLU A 130 -26.98 -1.66 7.06
CA GLU A 130 -25.91 -1.15 7.92
C GLU A 130 -26.24 -1.36 9.40
N LEU A 131 -25.21 -1.65 10.20
CA LEU A 131 -25.34 -1.70 11.66
C LEU A 131 -25.79 -0.33 12.19
N THR A 132 -26.68 -0.32 13.17
CA THR A 132 -27.05 0.93 13.89
C THR A 132 -25.84 1.50 14.64
N ASP A 133 -25.77 2.83 14.79
CA ASP A 133 -24.65 3.50 15.49
C ASP A 133 -24.46 3.01 16.92
N LYS A 134 -25.56 2.68 17.61
CA LYS A 134 -25.54 2.09 18.95
C LYS A 134 -24.82 0.74 18.96
N LEU A 135 -25.06 -0.09 17.95
CA LEU A 135 -24.47 -1.41 17.83
C LEU A 135 -23.02 -1.34 17.34
N LYS A 136 -22.71 -0.49 16.36
CA LYS A 136 -21.33 -0.18 15.93
C LYS A 136 -20.44 0.20 17.11
N LYS A 137 -20.93 1.12 17.96
CA LYS A 137 -20.21 1.55 19.17
C LYS A 137 -20.02 0.44 20.21
N ALA A 138 -20.97 -0.49 20.31
CA ALA A 138 -20.92 -1.57 21.29
C ALA A 138 -20.03 -2.74 20.86
N LEU A 139 -19.83 -2.91 19.54
CA LEU A 139 -19.00 -3.95 18.95
C LEU A 139 -17.52 -3.58 18.87
N ASP A 140 -17.17 -2.28 18.92
CA ASP A 140 -15.80 -1.78 18.74
C ASP A 140 -15.10 -2.35 17.49
N ASP A 141 -15.89 -2.62 16.44
CA ASP A 141 -15.44 -3.29 15.23
C ASP A 141 -15.43 -2.35 14.00
N LYS A 142 -14.84 -2.83 12.90
CA LYS A 142 -14.77 -2.14 11.61
C LYS A 142 -15.82 -2.65 10.60
N CYS A 143 -16.82 -3.42 11.04
CA CYS A 143 -17.84 -4.01 10.19
C CYS A 143 -18.92 -2.98 9.86
N THR A 144 -19.45 -3.08 8.63
CA THR A 144 -20.38 -2.09 8.08
C THR A 144 -21.83 -2.55 8.14
N THR A 145 -22.10 -3.85 7.94
CA THR A 145 -23.45 -4.44 7.87
C THR A 145 -23.66 -5.57 8.89
N TYR A 146 -24.94 -5.86 9.19
CA TYR A 146 -25.33 -6.97 10.08
C TYR A 146 -24.80 -8.32 9.58
N VAL A 147 -24.92 -8.60 8.28
CA VAL A 147 -24.40 -9.84 7.69
C VAL A 147 -22.86 -9.90 7.67
N ASP A 148 -22.16 -8.77 7.53
CA ASP A 148 -20.69 -8.76 7.55
C ASP A 148 -20.14 -9.06 8.94
N HIS A 149 -20.80 -8.58 10.00
CA HIS A 149 -20.44 -8.97 11.36
C HIS A 149 -20.63 -10.48 11.59
N ILE A 150 -21.69 -11.09 11.06
CA ILE A 150 -21.90 -12.54 11.15
C ILE A 150 -20.80 -13.31 10.41
N LYS A 151 -20.39 -12.85 9.22
CA LYS A 151 -19.23 -13.43 8.51
C LYS A 151 -17.95 -13.32 9.33
N HIS A 152 -17.75 -12.21 10.04
CA HIS A 152 -16.59 -12.05 10.92
C HIS A 152 -16.60 -13.07 12.05
N LEU A 153 -17.74 -13.30 12.72
CA LEU A 153 -17.88 -14.35 13.75
C LEU A 153 -17.58 -15.76 13.21
N ILE A 154 -18.01 -16.05 11.98
CA ILE A 154 -17.70 -17.32 11.30
C ILE A 154 -16.19 -17.42 11.03
N SER A 155 -15.56 -16.34 10.55
CA SER A 155 -14.11 -16.30 10.32
C SER A 155 -13.33 -16.56 11.60
N ASP A 156 -13.70 -15.91 12.71
CA ASP A 156 -13.03 -16.09 14.00
C ASP A 156 -13.15 -17.54 14.50
N ALA A 157 -14.29 -18.20 14.28
CA ALA A 157 -14.47 -19.61 14.61
C ALA A 157 -13.58 -20.52 13.74
N VAL A 158 -13.49 -20.25 12.43
CA VAL A 158 -12.62 -21.00 11.51
C VAL A 158 -11.14 -20.81 11.88
N ASP A 159 -10.73 -19.61 12.24
CA ASP A 159 -9.36 -19.32 12.68
C ASP A 159 -9.02 -20.06 13.97
N ALA A 160 -9.92 -20.06 14.96
CA ALA A 160 -9.73 -20.82 16.21
C ALA A 160 -9.59 -22.34 15.99
N ILE A 161 -10.30 -22.90 15.00
CA ILE A 161 -10.16 -24.31 14.59
C ILE A 161 -8.81 -24.54 13.87
N ASN A 162 -8.33 -23.55 13.11
CA ASN A 162 -7.07 -23.63 12.37
C ASN A 162 -5.81 -23.46 13.23
N ASP A 163 -5.91 -22.78 14.36
CA ASP A 163 -4.79 -22.51 15.27
C ASP A 163 -4.14 -23.77 15.88
N TYR A 164 -4.84 -24.91 15.88
CA TYR A 164 -4.29 -26.18 16.36
C TYR A 164 -3.32 -26.78 15.34
N THR A 165 -2.05 -26.87 15.75
CA THR A 165 -0.98 -27.54 15.00
C THR A 165 -0.50 -28.79 15.75
N PHE A 166 -0.09 -29.82 15.01
CA PHE A 166 0.34 -31.10 15.57
C PHE A 166 1.74 -31.46 15.07
N THR A 167 2.53 -32.08 15.94
CA THR A 167 3.90 -32.56 15.68
C THR A 167 3.96 -34.08 15.83
N SER A 168 5.11 -34.69 15.51
CA SER A 168 5.36 -36.12 15.74
C SER A 168 5.22 -36.55 17.20
N ASP A 169 5.32 -35.61 18.14
CA ASP A 169 5.23 -35.86 19.59
C ASP A 169 3.80 -35.68 20.11
N SER A 170 2.85 -35.32 19.24
CA SER A 170 1.45 -35.11 19.64
C SER A 170 0.75 -36.43 19.94
N GLU A 171 0.06 -36.49 21.07
CA GLU A 171 -0.69 -37.66 21.52
C GLU A 171 -2.20 -37.50 21.26
N VAL A 172 -2.95 -38.58 21.42
CA VAL A 172 -4.43 -38.61 21.29
C VAL A 172 -5.11 -37.50 22.10
N ASP A 173 -4.61 -37.18 23.30
CA ASP A 173 -5.14 -36.12 24.16
C ASP A 173 -5.07 -34.72 23.50
N ALA A 174 -4.06 -34.45 22.67
CA ALA A 174 -3.95 -33.18 21.96
C ALA A 174 -5.02 -33.05 20.87
N TYR A 175 -5.27 -34.13 20.13
CA TYR A 175 -6.34 -34.19 19.12
C TYR A 175 -7.72 -34.14 19.76
N ALA A 176 -7.93 -34.82 20.89
CA ALA A 176 -9.19 -34.77 21.63
C ALA A 176 -9.50 -33.34 22.15
N LYS A 177 -8.48 -32.59 22.60
CA LYS A 177 -8.64 -31.18 22.97
C LYS A 177 -9.02 -30.32 21.77
N ALA A 178 -8.36 -30.50 20.63
CA ALA A 178 -8.68 -29.75 19.42
C ALA A 178 -10.10 -30.06 18.91
N LYS A 179 -10.52 -31.34 18.96
CA LYS A 179 -11.89 -31.74 18.65
C LYS A 179 -12.92 -31.11 19.59
N ARG A 180 -12.63 -30.99 20.88
CA ARG A 180 -13.51 -30.24 21.80
C ARG A 180 -13.67 -28.77 21.42
N THR A 181 -12.60 -28.13 20.94
CA THR A 181 -12.70 -26.74 20.46
C THR A 181 -13.59 -26.65 19.23
N ILE A 182 -13.52 -27.62 18.31
CA ILE A 182 -14.50 -27.74 17.23
C ILE A 182 -15.91 -27.84 17.83
N ASP A 183 -16.13 -28.76 18.77
CA ASP A 183 -17.44 -29.02 19.39
C ASP A 183 -18.02 -27.81 20.14
N GLU A 184 -17.21 -26.87 20.65
CA GLU A 184 -17.69 -25.65 21.31
C GLU A 184 -18.53 -24.73 20.39
N TYR A 185 -18.33 -24.83 19.07
CA TYR A 185 -19.04 -24.01 18.09
C TYR A 185 -20.32 -24.65 17.56
N PHE A 186 -20.53 -25.95 17.80
CA PHE A 186 -21.69 -26.70 17.30
C PHE A 186 -22.59 -27.17 18.43
N TYR A 187 -23.87 -27.32 18.14
CA TYR A 187 -24.82 -27.92 19.07
C TYR A 187 -25.73 -28.88 18.33
N ASP A 188 -25.53 -30.16 18.63
CA ASP A 188 -26.22 -31.26 17.96
C ASP A 188 -27.68 -31.38 18.43
N ALA A 189 -28.50 -31.96 17.56
CA ALA A 189 -29.94 -32.09 17.75
C ALA A 189 -30.33 -32.87 19.02
N ASP A 190 -29.51 -33.83 19.41
CA ASP A 190 -29.70 -34.74 20.55
C ASP A 190 -28.94 -34.30 21.81
N ALA A 191 -28.22 -33.17 21.76
CA ALA A 191 -27.46 -32.65 22.88
C ALA A 191 -28.39 -32.26 24.06
N THR A 192 -28.08 -32.77 25.25
CA THR A 192 -28.81 -32.48 26.49
C THR A 192 -28.08 -31.42 27.32
N GLY A 193 -28.61 -30.18 27.40
CA GLY A 193 -27.99 -29.11 28.19
C GLY A 193 -28.39 -27.72 27.71
N ALA A 194 -27.77 -26.69 28.28
CA ALA A 194 -27.84 -25.34 27.71
C ALA A 194 -26.74 -25.17 26.66
N LYS A 195 -27.04 -24.43 25.57
CA LYS A 195 -26.03 -24.06 24.57
C LYS A 195 -24.90 -23.29 25.24
N GLY A 196 -23.65 -23.65 24.93
CA GLY A 196 -22.48 -22.88 25.37
C GLY A 196 -22.47 -21.49 24.72
N SER A 197 -21.77 -20.53 25.33
CA SER A 197 -21.70 -19.16 24.82
C SER A 197 -21.00 -19.01 23.47
N LYS A 198 -20.24 -20.03 23.04
CA LYS A 198 -19.52 -20.08 21.76
C LYS A 198 -20.28 -20.81 20.66
N VAL A 199 -21.42 -21.45 20.96
CA VAL A 199 -22.20 -22.23 20.01
C VAL A 199 -22.75 -21.29 18.93
N LEU A 200 -22.11 -21.31 17.76
CA LEU A 200 -22.47 -20.47 16.62
C LEU A 200 -23.41 -21.19 15.65
N ALA A 201 -23.30 -22.52 15.57
CA ALA A 201 -24.08 -23.36 14.69
C ALA A 201 -24.93 -24.36 15.48
N VAL A 202 -26.20 -24.51 15.13
CA VAL A 202 -27.14 -25.47 15.73
C VAL A 202 -27.65 -26.42 14.65
N GLU A 203 -27.73 -27.71 14.97
CA GLU A 203 -28.19 -28.72 14.03
C GLU A 203 -29.71 -28.62 13.86
N LYS A 204 -30.17 -28.63 12.60
CA LYS A 204 -31.59 -28.72 12.27
C LYS A 204 -32.15 -30.07 12.73
N THR A 205 -33.34 -30.01 13.30
CA THR A 205 -34.04 -31.19 13.81
C THR A 205 -35.36 -31.40 13.09
N TYR A 206 -35.77 -32.66 12.99
CA TYR A 206 -37.13 -33.04 12.62
C TYR A 206 -37.80 -33.76 13.80
N ASP A 207 -39.01 -33.35 14.15
CA ASP A 207 -39.81 -34.00 15.20
C ASP A 207 -40.38 -35.33 14.67
N GLY A 208 -39.66 -36.41 14.93
CA GLY A 208 -40.12 -37.77 14.70
C GLY A 208 -41.13 -38.21 15.75
N LYS A 209 -41.81 -39.33 15.47
CA LYS A 209 -42.82 -39.92 16.37
C LYS A 209 -42.26 -40.35 17.74
N ASP A 210 -40.94 -40.54 17.82
CA ASP A 210 -40.19 -41.04 18.98
C ASP A 210 -39.15 -40.04 19.52
N GLY A 211 -39.18 -38.78 19.07
CA GLY A 211 -38.25 -37.73 19.52
C GLY A 211 -37.66 -36.90 18.37
N LYS A 212 -36.81 -35.93 18.73
CA LYS A 212 -36.07 -35.09 17.77
C LYS A 212 -34.97 -35.92 17.09
N VAL A 213 -34.91 -35.83 15.77
CA VAL A 213 -33.85 -36.46 14.96
C VAL A 213 -33.05 -35.37 14.26
N GLY A 214 -31.72 -35.39 14.40
CA GLY A 214 -30.80 -34.49 13.71
C GLY A 214 -30.72 -34.76 12.21
N LEU A 215 -30.62 -33.71 11.41
CA LEU A 215 -30.63 -33.78 9.95
C LEU A 215 -29.23 -33.71 9.32
N GLY A 216 -28.18 -33.52 10.11
CA GLY A 216 -26.81 -33.28 9.62
C GLY A 216 -26.65 -31.96 8.86
N ILE A 217 -27.61 -31.04 9.02
CA ILE A 217 -27.60 -29.71 8.41
C ILE A 217 -27.62 -28.70 9.54
N TYR A 218 -26.65 -27.78 9.57
CA TYR A 218 -26.57 -26.76 10.61
C TYR A 218 -27.08 -25.40 10.11
N GLU A 219 -27.62 -24.62 11.03
CA GLU A 219 -27.98 -23.21 10.84
C GLU A 219 -27.35 -22.35 11.93
N LEU A 220 -27.37 -21.03 11.71
CA LEU A 220 -26.88 -20.09 12.72
C LEU A 220 -27.73 -20.15 13.99
N ASN A 221 -27.05 -20.12 15.12
CA ASN A 221 -27.68 -20.04 16.42
C ASN A 221 -28.23 -18.63 16.65
N GLU A 222 -29.53 -18.44 16.42
CA GLU A 222 -30.20 -17.16 16.65
C GLU A 222 -30.09 -16.64 18.11
N ASP A 223 -29.85 -17.52 19.08
CA ASP A 223 -29.65 -17.16 20.48
C ASP A 223 -28.21 -16.68 20.80
N TYR A 224 -27.30 -16.76 19.82
CA TYR A 224 -25.91 -16.35 20.03
C TYR A 224 -25.85 -14.87 20.42
N ALA A 225 -25.28 -14.62 21.60
CA ALA A 225 -25.31 -13.31 22.22
C ALA A 225 -24.23 -12.38 21.65
N VAL A 226 -24.64 -11.19 21.24
CA VAL A 226 -23.77 -10.17 20.64
C VAL A 226 -24.09 -8.82 21.25
N ALA A 227 -23.15 -8.20 21.96
CA ALA A 227 -23.26 -6.85 22.52
C ALA A 227 -24.59 -6.53 23.25
N GLY A 228 -25.14 -7.49 23.99
CA GLY A 228 -26.40 -7.33 24.74
C GLY A 228 -27.68 -7.59 23.95
N THR A 229 -27.58 -8.08 22.70
CA THR A 229 -28.67 -8.64 21.89
C THR A 229 -28.32 -10.06 21.43
N THR A 230 -29.09 -10.64 20.51
CA THR A 230 -28.83 -11.94 19.89
C THR A 230 -28.87 -11.89 18.35
N LEU A 231 -28.33 -12.91 17.68
CA LEU A 231 -28.37 -13.00 16.21
C LEU A 231 -29.81 -13.01 15.64
N ALA A 232 -30.82 -13.44 16.40
CA ALA A 232 -32.23 -13.30 16.02
C ALA A 232 -32.59 -11.86 15.60
N SER A 233 -32.00 -10.86 16.28
CA SER A 233 -32.23 -9.44 15.99
C SER A 233 -31.53 -8.93 14.73
N PHE A 234 -30.65 -9.74 14.13
CA PHE A 234 -29.88 -9.39 12.93
C PHE A 234 -30.56 -9.91 11.66
N THR A 235 -31.66 -10.68 11.78
CA THR A 235 -32.44 -11.16 10.64
C THR A 235 -33.05 -9.99 9.87
N THR A 236 -33.19 -10.13 8.56
CA THR A 236 -33.81 -9.13 7.67
C THR A 236 -35.19 -8.73 8.18
N THR A 237 -35.98 -9.69 8.67
CA THR A 237 -37.32 -9.45 9.22
C THR A 237 -37.28 -8.69 10.55
N ALA A 238 -36.37 -9.04 11.46
CA ALA A 238 -36.26 -8.35 12.75
C ALA A 238 -35.74 -6.92 12.58
N VAL A 239 -34.75 -6.72 11.71
CA VAL A 239 -34.21 -5.39 11.37
C VAL A 239 -35.30 -4.54 10.71
N ALA A 240 -35.96 -5.05 9.67
CA ALA A 240 -37.06 -4.33 9.02
C ALA A 240 -38.25 -4.07 9.97
N GLY A 241 -38.50 -4.97 10.92
CA GLY A 241 -39.53 -4.82 11.95
C GLY A 241 -39.19 -3.74 12.98
N ALA A 242 -37.95 -3.67 13.43
CA ALA A 242 -37.45 -2.59 14.29
C ALA A 242 -37.51 -1.25 13.55
N ASP A 243 -37.03 -1.21 12.31
CA ASP A 243 -37.12 -0.03 11.43
C ASP A 243 -38.58 0.42 11.23
N ALA A 244 -39.52 -0.54 11.13
CA ALA A 244 -40.94 -0.25 11.00
C ALA A 244 -41.59 0.27 12.30
N VAL A 245 -41.16 -0.20 13.47
CA VAL A 245 -41.61 0.32 14.78
C VAL A 245 -41.10 1.75 14.96
N ASP A 246 -39.83 2.00 14.68
CA ASP A 246 -39.24 3.35 14.70
C ASP A 246 -39.98 4.27 13.70
N ALA A 247 -40.23 3.80 12.48
CA ALA A 247 -41.00 4.55 11.47
C ALA A 247 -42.46 4.82 11.91
N ALA A 248 -43.11 3.90 12.65
CA ALA A 248 -44.46 4.07 13.15
C ALA A 248 -44.52 5.12 14.28
N GLU A 249 -43.53 5.16 15.16
CA GLU A 249 -43.40 6.20 16.18
C GLU A 249 -43.15 7.58 15.55
N VAL A 250 -42.23 7.65 14.58
CA VAL A 250 -41.98 8.86 13.78
C VAL A 250 -43.26 9.32 13.08
N ALA A 251 -44.02 8.39 12.46
CA ALA A 251 -45.28 8.71 11.81
C ALA A 251 -46.33 9.22 12.81
N ALA A 252 -46.42 8.64 14.00
CA ALA A 252 -47.32 9.09 15.07
C ALA A 252 -46.95 10.51 15.55
N TRP A 253 -45.66 10.81 15.72
CA TRP A 253 -45.19 12.14 16.09
C TRP A 253 -45.47 13.18 15.00
N LYS A 254 -45.23 12.87 13.72
CA LYS A 254 -45.60 13.75 12.59
C LYS A 254 -47.10 13.96 12.49
N ALA A 255 -47.90 12.91 12.70
CA ALA A 255 -49.35 13.00 12.71
C ALA A 255 -49.85 13.91 13.83
N ALA A 256 -49.23 13.83 15.01
CA ALA A 256 -49.47 14.77 16.09
C ALA A 256 -49.15 16.20 15.60
N THR A 257 -47.92 16.48 15.12
CA THR A 257 -47.49 17.79 14.56
C THR A 257 -48.50 18.34 13.56
N ALA A 258 -48.97 17.51 12.63
CA ALA A 258 -49.96 17.87 11.62
C ALA A 258 -51.33 18.26 12.21
N GLN A 259 -51.78 17.63 13.29
CA GLN A 259 -53.03 18.00 13.97
C GLN A 259 -52.96 19.42 14.56
N LYS A 260 -51.85 19.78 15.22
CA LYS A 260 -51.69 21.15 15.77
C LYS A 260 -51.53 22.19 14.69
N TYR A 261 -50.77 21.86 13.63
CA TYR A 261 -50.70 22.68 12.43
C TYR A 261 -52.09 22.99 11.87
N ALA A 262 -52.93 21.97 11.66
CA ALA A 262 -54.29 22.15 11.16
C ALA A 262 -55.18 22.97 12.11
N ALA A 263 -55.07 22.74 13.42
CA ALA A 263 -55.81 23.50 14.43
C ALA A 263 -55.43 24.99 14.43
N TYR A 264 -54.13 25.32 14.30
CA TYR A 264 -53.64 26.69 14.23
C TYR A 264 -54.16 27.41 12.98
N LEU A 265 -54.16 26.74 11.82
CA LEU A 265 -54.66 27.29 10.55
C LEU A 265 -56.15 27.64 10.56
N ASN A 266 -56.94 27.02 11.43
CA ASN A 266 -58.38 27.30 11.58
C ASN A 266 -58.67 28.57 12.41
N THR A 267 -57.64 29.27 12.91
CA THR A 267 -57.81 30.54 13.61
C THR A 267 -57.95 31.71 12.63
N LYS A 268 -58.70 32.75 13.03
CA LYS A 268 -59.15 33.86 12.17
C LYS A 268 -58.02 34.66 11.50
N ASP A 269 -56.80 34.61 12.06
CA ASP A 269 -55.64 35.41 11.62
C ASP A 269 -54.33 34.56 11.56
N ALA A 270 -54.44 33.27 11.21
CA ALA A 270 -53.30 32.34 11.21
C ALA A 270 -52.23 32.69 10.16
N ASP A 271 -50.96 32.73 10.57
CA ASP A 271 -49.82 32.86 9.65
C ASP A 271 -49.44 31.48 9.08
N LYS A 272 -49.80 31.26 7.81
CA LYS A 272 -49.61 29.98 7.11
C LYS A 272 -48.14 29.63 6.90
N THR A 273 -47.29 30.63 6.64
CA THR A 273 -45.86 30.43 6.40
C THR A 273 -45.16 30.07 7.69
N TYR A 274 -45.48 30.78 8.78
CA TYR A 274 -44.99 30.42 10.11
C TYR A 274 -45.37 28.99 10.48
N ALA A 275 -46.65 28.63 10.34
CA ALA A 275 -47.15 27.30 10.68
C ALA A 275 -46.44 26.20 9.86
N ALA A 276 -46.17 26.45 8.57
CA ALA A 276 -45.45 25.52 7.71
C ALA A 276 -43.98 25.34 8.13
N ASN A 277 -43.30 26.43 8.51
CA ASN A 277 -41.93 26.37 9.01
C ASN A 277 -41.83 25.61 10.33
N VAL A 278 -42.77 25.86 11.26
CA VAL A 278 -42.83 25.12 12.53
C VAL A 278 -43.08 23.63 12.27
N LYS A 279 -44.02 23.30 11.37
CA LYS A 279 -44.27 21.90 10.97
C LYS A 279 -43.04 21.24 10.36
N LYS A 280 -42.34 21.91 9.42
CA LYS A 280 -41.12 21.40 8.77
C LYS A 280 -40.04 21.05 9.81
N VAL A 281 -39.81 21.93 10.79
CA VAL A 281 -38.85 21.70 11.87
C VAL A 281 -39.24 20.49 12.73
N PHE A 282 -40.48 20.43 13.20
CA PHE A 282 -40.92 19.33 14.07
C PHE A 282 -41.03 17.98 13.34
N ASP A 283 -41.37 17.98 12.05
CA ASP A 283 -41.36 16.75 11.24
C ASP A 283 -39.93 16.23 11.05
N PHE A 284 -38.96 17.11 10.78
CA PHE A 284 -37.55 16.74 10.67
C PHE A 284 -37.00 16.19 12.01
N LEU A 285 -37.31 16.85 13.13
CA LEU A 285 -36.90 16.37 14.45
C LEU A 285 -37.50 14.99 14.74
N ALA A 286 -38.76 14.76 14.38
CA ALA A 286 -39.38 13.45 14.49
C ALA A 286 -38.68 12.42 13.59
N GLU A 287 -38.34 12.75 12.33
CA GLU A 287 -37.58 11.88 11.41
C GLU A 287 -36.23 11.43 11.97
N ASN A 288 -35.64 12.23 12.85
CA ASN A 288 -34.33 12.00 13.46
C ASN A 288 -34.44 11.58 14.94
N GLY A 289 -35.55 10.93 15.31
CA GLY A 289 -35.70 10.27 16.62
C GLY A 289 -36.01 11.20 17.80
N ILE A 290 -36.33 12.48 17.55
CA ILE A 290 -36.69 13.42 18.62
C ILE A 290 -38.21 13.53 18.74
N ASN A 291 -38.73 13.08 19.89
CA ASN A 291 -40.13 13.27 20.23
C ASN A 291 -40.47 14.78 20.38
N PRO A 292 -41.39 15.34 19.58
CA PRO A 292 -41.73 16.75 19.57
C PRO A 292 -42.62 17.13 20.77
N THR A 293 -42.01 17.23 21.96
CA THR A 293 -42.68 17.73 23.18
C THR A 293 -42.63 19.27 23.26
N GLY A 294 -43.54 19.92 24.00
CA GLY A 294 -43.52 21.39 24.20
C GLY A 294 -44.02 22.27 23.04
N TRP A 295 -44.38 21.66 21.91
CA TRP A 295 -44.97 22.26 20.70
C TRP A 295 -46.25 23.09 20.87
N ASP A 296 -47.07 22.87 21.91
CA ASP A 296 -48.31 23.63 22.13
C ASP A 296 -48.12 25.15 22.18
N ALA A 297 -46.98 25.61 22.70
CA ALA A 297 -46.65 27.03 22.79
C ALA A 297 -46.43 27.67 21.40
N PHE A 298 -45.92 26.92 20.42
CA PHE A 298 -45.64 27.40 19.06
C PHE A 298 -46.89 27.40 18.17
N PHE A 299 -47.97 26.73 18.58
CA PHE A 299 -49.26 26.75 17.89
C PHE A 299 -50.34 27.53 18.68
N ALA A 300 -49.95 28.32 19.69
CA ALA A 300 -50.87 29.15 20.45
C ALA A 300 -51.38 30.37 19.63
N LYS A 301 -52.53 30.93 20.04
CA LYS A 301 -53.05 32.18 19.51
C LYS A 301 -52.00 33.28 19.70
N ASP A 302 -51.61 33.94 18.61
CA ASP A 302 -50.55 34.96 18.54
C ASP A 302 -49.08 34.47 18.56
N ALA A 303 -48.80 33.15 18.57
CA ALA A 303 -47.42 32.62 18.61
C ALA A 303 -46.50 33.14 17.49
N ALA A 304 -47.05 33.38 16.29
CA ALA A 304 -46.33 33.94 15.16
C ALA A 304 -45.67 35.31 15.48
N LYS A 305 -46.32 36.15 16.30
CA LYS A 305 -45.78 37.48 16.67
C LYS A 305 -44.45 37.38 17.42
N THR A 306 -44.25 36.28 18.15
CA THR A 306 -43.06 36.04 18.96
C THR A 306 -42.03 35.20 18.22
N TYR A 307 -42.47 34.16 17.50
CA TYR A 307 -41.57 33.10 17.03
C TYR A 307 -41.38 33.04 15.50
N ALA A 308 -42.17 33.75 14.68
CA ALA A 308 -42.10 33.60 13.23
C ALA A 308 -40.73 33.90 12.65
N LYS A 309 -40.10 35.01 13.07
CA LYS A 309 -38.81 35.44 12.56
C LYS A 309 -37.73 34.37 12.73
N GLY A 310 -37.58 33.81 13.94
CA GLY A 310 -36.48 32.89 14.17
C GLY A 310 -36.70 31.48 13.59
N PHE A 311 -37.95 31.03 13.39
CA PHE A 311 -38.19 29.77 12.66
C PHE A 311 -37.86 29.96 11.17
N ALA A 312 -38.23 31.11 10.59
CA ALA A 312 -37.81 31.44 9.23
C ALA A 312 -36.28 31.54 9.10
N THR A 313 -35.58 32.10 10.09
CA THR A 313 -34.11 32.13 10.12
C THR A 313 -33.50 30.73 10.17
N ALA A 314 -33.99 29.85 11.05
CA ALA A 314 -33.48 28.48 11.16
C ALA A 314 -33.67 27.68 9.85
N ILE A 315 -34.84 27.79 9.20
CA ILE A 315 -35.06 27.16 7.89
C ILE A 315 -34.08 27.69 6.84
N ALA A 316 -33.90 29.01 6.75
CA ALA A 316 -32.99 29.61 5.78
C ALA A 316 -31.53 29.21 6.00
N ASN A 317 -31.10 29.10 7.27
CA ASN A 317 -29.76 28.63 7.63
C ASN A 317 -29.53 27.18 7.17
N VAL A 318 -30.51 26.30 7.41
CA VAL A 318 -30.42 24.89 6.98
C VAL A 318 -30.46 24.75 5.46
N GLU A 319 -31.34 25.47 4.75
CA GLU A 319 -31.40 25.41 3.29
C GLU A 319 -30.08 25.87 2.64
N GLN A 320 -29.44 26.88 3.22
CA GLN A 320 -28.12 27.32 2.80
C GLN A 320 -27.04 26.26 3.11
N PHE A 321 -27.11 25.65 4.29
CA PHE A 321 -26.20 24.58 4.71
C PHE A 321 -26.31 23.34 3.81
N GLU A 322 -27.52 22.86 3.52
CA GLU A 322 -27.77 21.71 2.64
C GLU A 322 -27.23 21.97 1.22
N ALA A 323 -27.45 23.18 0.68
CA ALA A 323 -26.90 23.56 -0.62
C ALA A 323 -25.36 23.61 -0.60
N ASP A 324 -24.77 24.04 0.52
CA ASP A 324 -23.32 24.08 0.70
C ASP A 324 -22.72 22.66 0.80
N ALA A 325 -23.35 21.78 1.57
CA ALA A 325 -22.96 20.39 1.74
C ALA A 325 -23.14 19.56 0.47
N ALA A 326 -24.26 19.73 -0.26
CA ALA A 326 -24.49 19.06 -1.54
C ALA A 326 -23.43 19.44 -2.59
N ARG A 327 -22.95 20.68 -2.55
CA ARG A 327 -21.83 21.10 -3.39
C ARG A 327 -20.53 20.38 -3.00
N TYR A 328 -20.24 20.23 -1.71
CA TYR A 328 -19.06 19.50 -1.22
C TYR A 328 -19.12 17.99 -1.48
N ALA A 329 -20.31 17.38 -1.41
CA ALA A 329 -20.54 15.96 -1.70
C ALA A 329 -20.38 15.61 -3.19
N ALA A 330 -20.53 16.60 -4.08
CA ALA A 330 -20.39 16.41 -5.53
C ALA A 330 -18.96 16.66 -6.04
N GLU A 331 -18.01 16.95 -5.15
CA GLU A 331 -16.61 17.20 -5.52
C GLU A 331 -15.90 15.90 -5.94
N THR A 332 -15.03 16.00 -6.94
CA THR A 332 -14.24 14.87 -7.45
C THR A 332 -12.76 15.19 -7.54
N ASP A 333 -11.91 14.19 -7.39
CA ASP A 333 -10.46 14.30 -7.51
C ASP A 333 -10.04 14.50 -8.98
N VAL A 334 -8.72 14.55 -9.21
CA VAL A 334 -8.12 14.66 -10.55
C VAL A 334 -8.48 13.49 -11.49
N ASN A 335 -8.99 12.38 -10.94
CA ASN A 335 -9.39 11.16 -11.65
C ASN A 335 -10.92 11.04 -11.83
N GLY A 336 -11.71 12.00 -11.32
CA GLY A 336 -13.16 12.00 -11.43
C GLY A 336 -13.88 11.11 -10.41
N VAL A 337 -13.21 10.72 -9.32
CA VAL A 337 -13.78 9.96 -8.20
C VAL A 337 -14.26 10.95 -7.14
N LEU A 338 -15.41 10.68 -6.50
CA LEU A 338 -15.92 11.53 -5.42
C LEU A 338 -14.90 11.60 -4.27
N VAL A 339 -14.54 12.82 -3.87
CA VAL A 339 -13.53 13.08 -2.81
C VAL A 339 -14.13 13.04 -1.41
N ARG A 340 -15.43 12.84 -1.28
CA ARG A 340 -16.12 12.71 0.01
C ARG A 340 -17.16 11.61 -0.10
N ASP A 341 -17.25 10.79 0.93
CA ASP A 341 -18.30 9.79 1.03
C ASP A 341 -19.67 10.49 1.19
N ALA A 342 -20.62 10.12 0.35
CA ALA A 342 -21.93 10.77 0.30
C ALA A 342 -22.75 10.54 1.58
N LYS A 343 -22.51 9.43 2.28
CA LYS A 343 -23.18 9.10 3.55
C LYS A 343 -22.57 9.91 4.69
N ASP A 344 -21.25 10.01 4.78
CA ASP A 344 -20.58 10.82 5.81
C ASP A 344 -20.98 12.31 5.72
N VAL A 345 -21.11 12.82 4.49
CA VAL A 345 -21.62 14.19 4.28
C VAL A 345 -23.09 14.29 4.71
N ALA A 346 -23.92 13.30 4.40
CA ALA A 346 -25.33 13.29 4.80
C ALA A 346 -25.51 13.24 6.33
N ASP A 347 -24.69 12.46 7.04
CA ASP A 347 -24.73 12.34 8.51
C ASP A 347 -24.34 13.68 9.19
N LEU A 348 -23.34 14.37 8.66
CA LEU A 348 -22.97 15.71 9.14
C LEU A 348 -24.02 16.78 8.81
N VAL A 349 -24.72 16.66 7.67
CA VAL A 349 -25.88 17.51 7.35
C VAL A 349 -27.00 17.30 8.35
N ILE A 350 -27.23 16.06 8.77
CA ILE A 350 -28.20 15.74 9.82
C ILE A 350 -27.78 16.38 11.15
N GLU A 351 -26.51 16.24 11.58
CA GLU A 351 -26.03 16.86 12.82
C GLU A 351 -26.21 18.39 12.84
N GLY A 352 -25.76 19.08 11.79
CA GLY A 352 -25.88 20.54 11.70
C GLY A 352 -27.33 21.01 11.72
N THR A 353 -28.21 20.29 11.03
CA THR A 353 -29.66 20.57 10.99
C THR A 353 -30.32 20.30 12.34
N MET A 354 -29.93 19.21 13.02
CA MET A 354 -30.40 18.85 14.35
C MET A 354 -30.05 19.93 15.39
N ASN A 355 -28.81 20.42 15.37
CA ASN A 355 -28.39 21.49 16.28
C ASN A 355 -29.23 22.76 16.09
N GLU A 356 -29.34 23.26 14.85
CA GLU A 356 -30.07 24.49 14.52
C GLU A 356 -31.55 24.40 14.92
N TYR A 357 -32.20 23.26 14.61
CA TYR A 357 -33.61 23.04 14.91
C TYR A 357 -33.90 22.79 16.40
N LEU A 358 -33.05 22.05 17.11
CA LEU A 358 -33.16 21.87 18.56
C LEU A 358 -32.91 23.18 19.32
N ALA A 359 -31.92 23.96 18.92
CA ALA A 359 -31.66 25.27 19.49
C ALA A 359 -32.85 26.21 19.28
N ARG A 360 -33.53 26.11 18.12
CA ARG A 360 -34.70 26.92 17.81
C ARG A 360 -35.92 26.56 18.66
N THR A 361 -36.16 25.28 18.88
CA THR A 361 -37.34 24.78 19.61
C THR A 361 -37.16 24.76 21.12
N GLY A 362 -35.92 24.66 21.61
CA GLY A 362 -35.62 24.57 23.05
C GLY A 362 -36.02 23.24 23.70
N ILE A 363 -36.33 22.21 22.91
CA ILE A 363 -36.67 20.87 23.39
C ILE A 363 -35.42 20.23 24.00
N GLY A 364 -35.51 19.81 25.26
CA GLY A 364 -34.37 19.27 26.00
C GLY A 364 -33.27 20.33 26.13
N PRO A 365 -33.34 21.26 27.10
CA PRO A 365 -32.33 22.30 27.25
C PRO A 365 -30.94 21.65 27.41
N ASN A 366 -30.02 22.03 26.51
CA ASN A 366 -28.68 21.45 26.26
C ASN A 366 -28.57 20.28 25.26
N THR A 367 -29.66 19.68 24.79
CA THR A 367 -29.61 18.57 23.81
C THR A 367 -28.99 19.01 22.47
N ALA A 368 -29.20 20.26 22.05
CA ALA A 368 -28.56 20.81 20.84
C ALA A 368 -27.02 20.73 20.91
N LYS A 369 -26.42 20.86 22.09
CA LYS A 369 -24.95 20.81 22.27
C LYS A 369 -24.33 19.44 21.99
N ASN A 370 -25.16 18.40 21.87
CA ASN A 370 -24.68 17.07 21.51
C ASN A 370 -24.43 16.92 20.00
N TYR A 371 -24.87 17.89 19.21
CA TYR A 371 -24.73 17.91 17.75
C TYR A 371 -23.87 19.10 17.34
N LYS A 372 -23.11 18.94 16.25
CA LYS A 372 -22.31 20.04 15.69
C LYS A 372 -23.22 21.18 15.24
N THR A 373 -22.81 22.42 15.49
CA THR A 373 -23.42 23.58 14.82
C THR A 373 -23.23 23.47 13.30
N ILE A 374 -24.02 24.21 12.52
CA ILE A 374 -23.87 24.25 11.05
C ILE A 374 -22.43 24.58 10.64
N ASP A 375 -21.78 25.53 11.31
CA ASP A 375 -20.40 25.92 11.01
C ASP A 375 -19.40 24.78 11.32
N GLU A 376 -19.57 24.09 12.46
CA GLU A 376 -18.75 22.93 12.83
C GLU A 376 -18.99 21.74 11.90
N ALA A 377 -20.24 21.50 11.50
CA ALA A 377 -20.60 20.45 10.56
C ALA A 377 -20.03 20.74 9.16
N LEU A 378 -20.10 21.98 8.67
CA LEU A 378 -19.44 22.40 7.43
C LEU A 378 -17.92 22.24 7.50
N ALA A 379 -17.30 22.56 8.64
CA ALA A 379 -15.86 22.36 8.84
C ALA A 379 -15.48 20.86 8.91
N ALA A 380 -16.35 20.01 9.45
CA ALA A 380 -16.18 18.56 9.44
C ALA A 380 -16.36 17.99 8.01
N ILE A 381 -17.38 18.42 7.27
CA ILE A 381 -17.61 18.05 5.86
C ILE A 381 -16.42 18.46 5.00
N TYR A 382 -15.89 19.67 5.22
CA TYR A 382 -14.68 20.14 4.58
C TYR A 382 -13.50 19.19 4.84
N SER A 383 -13.36 18.70 6.08
CA SER A 383 -12.30 17.78 6.51
C SER A 383 -12.50 16.33 6.07
N LEU A 384 -13.65 15.96 5.47
CA LEU A 384 -13.88 14.63 4.88
C LEU A 384 -13.19 14.42 3.52
N TYR A 385 -12.50 15.43 2.99
CA TYR A 385 -11.80 15.34 1.70
C TYR A 385 -10.77 14.19 1.74
N ALA A 386 -10.88 13.25 0.80
CA ALA A 386 -9.83 12.30 0.45
C ALA A 386 -8.53 13.08 0.32
N SER A 387 -7.61 12.84 1.23
CA SER A 387 -6.43 13.64 1.46
C SER A 387 -5.60 13.79 0.18
N LEU A 388 -4.56 14.64 0.20
CA LEU A 388 -3.50 14.63 -0.82
C LEU A 388 -2.78 13.27 -0.88
N ASP A 389 -3.41 12.16 -0.49
CA ASP A 389 -2.86 10.84 -0.34
C ASP A 389 -2.25 10.34 -1.63
N ASP A 390 -2.83 10.63 -2.78
CA ASP A 390 -2.26 10.23 -4.06
C ASP A 390 -1.00 11.07 -4.38
N GLU A 391 -1.04 12.39 -4.20
CA GLU A 391 0.11 13.27 -4.40
C GLU A 391 1.22 13.06 -3.36
N LEU A 392 0.84 12.79 -2.11
CA LEU A 392 1.69 12.51 -0.97
C LEU A 392 2.27 11.09 -1.08
N LEU A 393 1.50 10.11 -1.53
CA LEU A 393 2.00 8.77 -1.86
C LEU A 393 2.98 8.84 -3.03
N ALA A 394 2.69 9.63 -4.07
CA ALA A 394 3.62 9.86 -5.16
C ALA A 394 4.89 10.58 -4.67
N PHE A 395 4.75 11.56 -3.78
CA PHE A 395 5.86 12.26 -3.14
C PHE A 395 6.73 11.30 -2.31
N GLU A 396 6.13 10.53 -1.40
CA GLU A 396 6.80 9.57 -0.52
C GLU A 396 7.51 8.45 -1.28
N LYS A 397 6.93 7.99 -2.41
CA LYS A 397 7.60 7.08 -3.34
C LYS A 397 8.82 7.73 -3.96
N LYS A 398 8.71 8.99 -4.38
CA LYS A 398 9.79 9.73 -5.02
C LYS A 398 10.93 10.07 -4.05
N VAL A 399 10.63 10.34 -2.78
CA VAL A 399 11.62 10.50 -1.70
C VAL A 399 12.49 9.25 -1.61
N ARG A 400 11.86 8.06 -1.52
CA ARG A 400 12.57 6.77 -1.42
C ARG A 400 13.35 6.43 -2.69
N GLU A 401 12.79 6.70 -3.86
CA GLU A 401 13.49 6.55 -5.14
C GLU A 401 14.75 7.40 -5.20
N THR A 402 14.65 8.67 -4.77
CA THR A 402 15.78 9.61 -4.75
C THR A 402 16.84 9.17 -3.75
N ALA A 403 16.43 8.81 -2.53
CA ALA A 403 17.35 8.39 -1.47
C ALA A 403 18.23 7.19 -1.88
N VAL A 404 17.63 6.16 -2.51
CA VAL A 404 18.41 5.00 -2.94
C VAL A 404 19.23 5.25 -4.21
N ALA A 405 18.78 6.15 -5.09
CA ALA A 405 19.55 6.55 -6.26
C ALA A 405 20.82 7.31 -5.86
N ASP A 406 20.71 8.25 -4.92
CA ASP A 406 21.85 8.99 -4.38
C ASP A 406 22.83 8.05 -3.67
N PHE A 407 22.33 7.17 -2.79
CA PHE A 407 23.15 6.16 -2.14
C PHE A 407 23.91 5.27 -3.14
N LEU A 408 23.26 4.84 -4.24
CA LEU A 408 23.91 4.04 -5.27
C LEU A 408 24.97 4.84 -6.04
N ALA A 409 24.69 6.11 -6.36
CA ALA A 409 25.66 6.97 -7.04
C ALA A 409 26.91 7.19 -6.17
N ASP A 410 26.73 7.46 -4.88
CA ASP A 410 27.83 7.61 -3.92
C ASP A 410 28.61 6.29 -3.78
N ALA A 411 27.89 5.17 -3.61
CA ALA A 411 28.52 3.85 -3.48
C ALA A 411 29.32 3.42 -4.72
N GLU A 412 28.89 3.84 -5.92
CA GLU A 412 29.60 3.64 -7.19
C GLU A 412 30.82 4.55 -7.32
N ALA A 413 30.66 5.84 -7.04
CA ALA A 413 31.73 6.83 -7.14
C ALA A 413 32.88 6.54 -6.16
N ASP A 414 32.54 6.14 -4.93
CA ASP A 414 33.49 5.92 -3.86
C ASP A 414 34.10 4.51 -3.86
N GLU A 415 33.76 3.68 -4.86
CA GLU A 415 34.10 2.24 -4.90
C GLU A 415 33.83 1.54 -3.55
N THR A 416 32.74 1.94 -2.87
CA THR A 416 32.42 1.46 -1.51
C THR A 416 32.27 -0.07 -1.47
N TYR A 417 31.84 -0.65 -2.58
CA TYR A 417 31.68 -2.09 -2.78
C TYR A 417 32.47 -2.56 -3.99
N TYR A 418 33.05 -3.76 -3.91
CA TYR A 418 33.53 -4.46 -5.10
C TYR A 418 32.36 -4.82 -6.03
N PRO A 419 32.61 -5.07 -7.33
CA PRO A 419 31.56 -5.30 -8.33
C PRO A 419 30.53 -6.37 -7.93
N ALA A 420 30.96 -7.46 -7.29
CA ALA A 420 30.08 -8.54 -6.85
C ALA A 420 29.15 -8.12 -5.71
N GLU A 421 29.62 -7.29 -4.77
CA GLU A 421 28.81 -6.76 -3.67
C GLU A 421 27.93 -5.60 -4.14
N LEU A 422 28.44 -4.70 -5.00
CA LEU A 422 27.66 -3.63 -5.60
C LEU A 422 26.46 -4.18 -6.39
N ALA A 423 26.65 -5.28 -7.12
CA ALA A 423 25.56 -5.96 -7.83
C ALA A 423 24.45 -6.42 -6.87
N LYS A 424 24.81 -6.98 -5.71
CA LYS A 424 23.84 -7.35 -4.66
C LYS A 424 23.11 -6.13 -4.12
N VAL A 425 23.82 -5.03 -3.86
CA VAL A 425 23.19 -3.77 -3.42
C VAL A 425 22.17 -3.29 -4.46
N LYS A 426 22.52 -3.26 -5.75
CA LYS A 426 21.60 -2.87 -6.84
C LYS A 426 20.37 -3.77 -6.95
N GLU A 427 20.55 -5.08 -6.77
CA GLU A 427 19.44 -6.04 -6.75
C GLU A 427 18.50 -5.77 -5.56
N LEU A 428 19.05 -5.56 -4.37
CA LEU A 428 18.29 -5.18 -3.17
C LEU A 428 17.54 -3.86 -3.37
N THR A 429 18.16 -2.85 -3.99
CA THR A 429 17.50 -1.58 -4.32
C THR A 429 16.34 -1.77 -5.29
N THR A 430 16.50 -2.65 -6.29
CA THR A 430 15.45 -2.95 -7.25
C THR A 430 14.26 -3.64 -6.59
N GLU A 431 14.52 -4.62 -5.71
CA GLU A 431 13.47 -5.29 -4.92
C GLU A 431 12.73 -4.30 -4.02
N TYR A 432 13.47 -3.43 -3.34
CA TYR A 432 12.92 -2.39 -2.48
C TYR A 432 12.02 -1.41 -3.27
N LEU A 433 12.48 -0.88 -4.39
CA LEU A 433 11.68 0.03 -5.22
C LEU A 433 10.45 -0.63 -5.82
N ALA A 434 10.50 -1.93 -6.14
CA ALA A 434 9.32 -2.66 -6.58
C ALA A 434 8.25 -2.72 -5.47
N LYS A 435 8.67 -2.95 -4.22
CA LYS A 435 7.78 -2.95 -3.04
C LYS A 435 7.21 -1.57 -2.77
N VAL A 436 8.05 -0.54 -2.74
CA VAL A 436 7.63 0.88 -2.55
C VAL A 436 6.63 1.31 -3.62
N ASN A 437 6.90 1.00 -4.88
CA ASN A 437 6.02 1.38 -5.99
C ASN A 437 4.67 0.63 -5.97
N ALA A 438 4.60 -0.56 -5.38
CA ALA A 438 3.39 -1.35 -5.24
C ALA A 438 2.45 -0.86 -4.12
N ILE A 439 2.91 0.03 -3.22
CA ILE A 439 2.07 0.60 -2.16
C ILE A 439 1.00 1.50 -2.79
N THR A 440 -0.27 1.29 -2.44
CA THR A 440 -1.41 2.10 -2.89
C THR A 440 -2.03 2.94 -1.78
N ASP A 441 -1.52 2.81 -0.56
CA ASP A 441 -2.07 3.39 0.66
C ASP A 441 -1.02 4.30 1.29
N VAL A 442 -1.31 5.60 1.36
CA VAL A 442 -0.37 6.61 1.89
C VAL A 442 0.04 6.30 3.33
N ASP A 443 -0.87 5.70 4.09
CA ASP A 443 -0.70 5.45 5.51
C ASP A 443 0.30 4.31 5.76
N LYS A 444 0.43 3.40 4.80
CA LYS A 444 1.42 2.32 4.84
C LYS A 444 2.83 2.84 4.57
N ILE A 445 2.97 3.76 3.61
CA ILE A 445 4.27 4.33 3.25
C ILE A 445 4.75 5.34 4.30
N LEU A 446 3.87 6.17 4.86
CA LEU A 446 4.22 7.19 5.86
C LEU A 446 4.71 6.58 7.19
N ALA A 447 4.04 5.52 7.65
CA ALA A 447 4.40 4.85 8.89
C ALA A 447 5.37 3.67 8.70
N ASP A 448 5.80 3.40 7.46
CA ASP A 448 6.53 2.18 7.08
C ASP A 448 5.89 0.93 7.74
N LYS A 449 4.55 0.82 7.66
CA LYS A 449 3.80 -0.20 8.43
C LYS A 449 4.22 -1.62 8.09
N ASP A 450 4.65 -1.82 6.84
CA ASP A 450 5.13 -3.10 6.32
C ASP A 450 6.64 -3.29 6.54
N GLY A 451 7.36 -2.27 7.05
CA GLY A 451 8.77 -2.35 7.44
C GLY A 451 9.78 -2.41 6.30
N TYR A 452 9.41 -1.99 5.08
CA TYR A 452 10.24 -2.14 3.89
C TYR A 452 11.53 -1.30 3.95
N ASP A 453 11.48 -0.10 4.51
CA ASP A 453 12.65 0.77 4.61
C ASP A 453 13.69 0.14 5.55
N LYS A 454 13.23 -0.34 6.71
CA LYS A 454 14.08 -1.03 7.70
C LYS A 454 14.64 -2.35 7.17
N ASP A 455 13.84 -3.12 6.44
CA ASP A 455 14.29 -4.37 5.81
C ASP A 455 15.39 -4.10 4.78
N TYR A 456 15.20 -3.10 3.92
CA TYR A 456 16.19 -2.69 2.92
C TYR A 456 17.51 -2.25 3.59
N GLU A 457 17.45 -1.34 4.56
CA GLU A 457 18.65 -0.88 5.28
C GLU A 457 19.42 -2.04 5.92
N LYS A 458 18.71 -2.98 6.53
CA LYS A 458 19.32 -4.15 7.16
C LYS A 458 20.02 -5.02 6.13
N LYS A 459 19.33 -5.35 5.02
CA LYS A 459 19.89 -6.18 3.95
C LYS A 459 21.10 -5.53 3.27
N VAL A 460 21.08 -4.21 3.07
CA VAL A 460 22.24 -3.48 2.53
C VAL A 460 23.41 -3.50 3.52
N LYS A 461 23.17 -3.31 4.83
CA LYS A 461 24.23 -3.42 5.87
C LYS A 461 24.85 -4.82 5.96
N ASP A 462 24.10 -5.86 5.59
CA ASP A 462 24.62 -7.23 5.52
C ASP A 462 25.53 -7.45 4.30
N VAL A 463 25.50 -6.58 3.29
CA VAL A 463 26.44 -6.59 2.18
C VAL A 463 27.77 -5.95 2.63
N LYS A 464 28.85 -6.73 2.55
CA LYS A 464 30.18 -6.27 2.96
C LYS A 464 30.69 -5.17 2.03
N THR A 465 31.21 -4.09 2.60
CA THR A 465 31.97 -3.08 1.85
C THR A 465 33.31 -3.65 1.37
N ALA A 466 33.94 -3.00 0.38
CA ALA A 466 35.27 -3.39 -0.11
C ALA A 466 36.29 -3.50 1.05
N LYS A 467 36.29 -2.53 1.97
CA LYS A 467 37.13 -2.54 3.19
C LYS A 467 36.85 -3.75 4.09
N GLN A 468 35.59 -4.17 4.23
CA GLN A 468 35.24 -5.34 5.05
C GLN A 468 35.56 -6.67 4.35
N VAL A 469 35.48 -6.72 3.02
CA VAL A 469 35.98 -7.85 2.23
C VAL A 469 37.49 -7.97 2.40
N ASP A 470 38.20 -6.84 2.30
CA ASP A 470 39.64 -6.73 2.47
C ASP A 470 40.14 -7.09 3.89
N ALA A 471 39.32 -6.80 4.91
CA ALA A 471 39.65 -7.14 6.30
C ALA A 471 39.47 -8.63 6.61
N ALA A 472 38.69 -9.37 5.81
CA ALA A 472 38.43 -10.79 6.05
C ALA A 472 39.69 -11.67 5.82
N GLY A 473 40.70 -11.18 5.10
CA GLY A 473 42.05 -11.77 5.09
C GLY A 473 42.18 -13.18 4.50
N ASN A 474 41.23 -13.62 3.67
CA ASN A 474 41.13 -15.01 3.20
C ASN A 474 42.13 -15.41 2.09
N TYR A 475 43.10 -14.56 1.75
CA TYR A 475 44.01 -14.71 0.59
C TYR A 475 45.50 -14.76 0.96
N SER A 476 45.82 -15.11 2.21
CA SER A 476 47.21 -15.23 2.69
C SER A 476 48.09 -16.16 1.83
N ALA A 477 47.51 -17.21 1.24
CA ALA A 477 48.20 -18.12 0.33
C ALA A 477 48.60 -17.44 -1.00
N LEU A 478 47.71 -16.64 -1.59
CA LEU A 478 48.00 -15.87 -2.81
C LEU A 478 49.07 -14.80 -2.53
N VAL A 479 48.94 -14.08 -1.41
CA VAL A 479 49.92 -13.08 -0.98
C VAL A 479 51.29 -13.74 -0.81
N THR A 480 51.35 -14.90 -0.13
CA THR A 480 52.61 -15.65 0.05
C THR A 480 53.23 -16.06 -1.29
N ALA A 481 52.42 -16.61 -2.20
CA ALA A 481 52.89 -17.04 -3.52
C ALA A 481 53.40 -15.86 -4.36
N ALA A 482 52.64 -14.75 -4.40
CA ALA A 482 53.02 -13.53 -5.10
C ALA A 482 54.31 -12.93 -4.53
N THR A 483 54.44 -12.81 -3.21
CA THR A 483 55.65 -12.29 -2.55
C THR A 483 56.86 -13.18 -2.80
N GLN A 484 56.74 -14.51 -2.69
CA GLN A 484 57.84 -15.43 -2.98
C GLN A 484 58.29 -15.36 -4.45
N TYR A 485 57.34 -15.26 -5.37
CA TYR A 485 57.65 -15.09 -6.80
C TYR A 485 58.34 -13.75 -7.07
N ALA A 486 57.85 -12.67 -6.45
CA ALA A 486 58.47 -11.36 -6.54
C ALA A 486 59.89 -11.34 -5.98
N ASP A 487 60.17 -12.02 -4.86
CA ASP A 487 61.51 -12.17 -4.29
C ASP A 487 62.47 -12.89 -5.24
N ILE A 488 61.98 -13.91 -5.96
CA ILE A 488 62.78 -14.64 -6.97
C ILE A 488 63.14 -13.70 -8.12
N LEU A 489 62.16 -12.97 -8.66
CA LEU A 489 62.39 -12.01 -9.75
C LEU A 489 63.32 -10.87 -9.31
N ASN A 490 63.09 -10.30 -8.12
CA ASN A 490 63.86 -9.19 -7.58
C ASN A 490 65.32 -9.53 -7.27
N LYS A 491 65.65 -10.81 -7.02
CA LYS A 491 67.05 -11.27 -6.91
C LYS A 491 67.81 -11.21 -8.24
N GLN A 492 67.09 -11.28 -9.36
CA GLN A 492 67.66 -11.22 -10.72
C GLN A 492 67.76 -9.78 -11.24
N LEU A 493 67.01 -8.85 -10.63
CA LEU A 493 66.96 -7.44 -11.00
C LEU A 493 67.87 -6.59 -10.10
N LYS A 494 68.42 -5.50 -10.65
CA LYS A 494 69.34 -4.60 -9.93
C LYS A 494 68.64 -3.27 -9.61
N GLY A 495 68.91 -2.75 -8.40
CA GLY A 495 68.51 -1.41 -7.96
C GLY A 495 67.05 -1.09 -8.27
N ASP A 496 66.86 0.00 -8.97
CA ASP A 496 65.59 0.66 -9.35
C ASP A 496 64.67 -0.20 -10.21
N ASN A 497 65.19 -1.24 -10.87
CA ASN A 497 64.40 -2.14 -11.73
C ASN A 497 63.64 -3.23 -10.95
N LYS A 498 63.86 -3.36 -9.65
CA LYS A 498 63.13 -4.33 -8.81
C LYS A 498 61.66 -3.94 -8.72
N TYR A 499 60.76 -4.93 -8.68
CA TYR A 499 59.35 -4.73 -8.38
C TYR A 499 59.17 -4.29 -6.92
N TYR A 500 58.43 -3.21 -6.71
CA TYR A 500 58.16 -2.62 -5.41
C TYR A 500 57.01 -3.35 -4.72
N LEU A 501 57.30 -3.94 -3.56
CA LEU A 501 56.32 -4.74 -2.80
C LEU A 501 55.53 -3.92 -1.77
N GLY A 502 55.94 -2.68 -1.49
CA GLY A 502 55.43 -1.88 -0.38
C GLY A 502 56.10 -2.25 0.96
N GLU A 503 56.05 -1.31 1.91
CA GLU A 503 56.48 -1.58 3.28
C GLU A 503 55.68 -2.75 3.86
N ASN A 504 56.36 -3.76 4.42
CA ASN A 504 55.73 -5.00 4.89
C ASN A 504 54.83 -5.71 3.84
N ASN A 505 55.15 -5.57 2.55
CA ASN A 505 54.38 -6.11 1.41
C ASN A 505 53.02 -5.44 1.18
N ALA A 506 52.78 -4.23 1.71
CA ALA A 506 51.49 -3.54 1.63
C ALA A 506 50.97 -3.35 0.19
N LYS A 507 51.85 -3.10 -0.79
CA LYS A 507 51.44 -2.90 -2.18
C LYS A 507 50.99 -4.22 -2.82
N VAL A 508 51.72 -5.32 -2.56
CA VAL A 508 51.30 -6.66 -3.00
C VAL A 508 49.95 -7.01 -2.38
N ILE A 509 49.77 -6.76 -1.09
CA ILE A 509 48.52 -7.02 -0.38
C ILE A 509 47.37 -6.22 -1.00
N ALA A 510 47.56 -4.92 -1.26
CA ALA A 510 46.53 -4.07 -1.86
C ALA A 510 46.12 -4.53 -3.28
N GLU A 511 47.09 -4.93 -4.11
CA GLU A 511 46.80 -5.41 -5.47
C GLU A 511 46.14 -6.80 -5.47
N ILE A 512 46.51 -7.68 -4.54
CA ILE A 512 45.83 -8.96 -4.35
C ILE A 512 44.41 -8.76 -3.83
N ASN A 513 44.18 -7.81 -2.91
CA ASN A 513 42.84 -7.44 -2.46
C ASN A 513 41.97 -6.99 -3.63
N LYS A 514 42.47 -6.06 -4.46
CA LYS A 514 41.77 -5.60 -5.67
C LYS A 514 41.51 -6.74 -6.65
N LEU A 515 42.48 -7.61 -6.90
CA LEU A 515 42.32 -8.76 -7.79
C LEU A 515 41.19 -9.69 -7.32
N VAL A 516 41.23 -10.09 -6.05
CA VAL A 516 40.23 -11.00 -5.45
C VAL A 516 38.86 -10.32 -5.34
N GLY A 517 38.85 -9.06 -4.95
CA GLY A 517 37.66 -8.21 -4.84
C GLY A 517 36.93 -8.08 -6.17
N ASN A 518 37.64 -7.62 -7.21
CA ASN A 518 37.13 -7.41 -8.57
C ASN A 518 36.73 -8.71 -9.27
N ALA A 519 37.44 -9.81 -9.02
CA ALA A 519 37.07 -11.13 -9.54
C ALA A 519 35.81 -11.71 -8.87
N GLY A 520 35.32 -11.11 -7.79
CA GLY A 520 34.19 -11.65 -7.03
C GLY A 520 34.49 -12.98 -6.34
N ALA A 521 35.77 -13.34 -6.17
CA ALA A 521 36.17 -14.60 -5.54
C ALA A 521 35.93 -14.55 -4.03
N ARG A 522 35.05 -15.41 -3.49
CA ARG A 522 34.68 -15.41 -2.05
C ARG A 522 34.92 -16.76 -1.38
N THR A 523 35.08 -17.83 -2.14
CA THR A 523 35.43 -19.17 -1.66
C THR A 523 36.92 -19.46 -1.81
N THR A 524 37.46 -20.35 -0.98
CA THR A 524 38.86 -20.80 -1.10
C THR A 524 39.18 -21.35 -2.49
N LYS A 525 38.23 -22.02 -3.15
CA LYS A 525 38.40 -22.56 -4.49
C LYS A 525 38.56 -21.46 -5.53
N GLU A 526 37.69 -20.45 -5.52
CA GLU A 526 37.76 -19.30 -6.43
C GLU A 526 39.03 -18.48 -6.19
N ILE A 527 39.37 -18.25 -4.92
CA ILE A 527 40.60 -17.56 -4.52
C ILE A 527 41.82 -18.31 -5.06
N ASN A 528 41.91 -19.62 -4.86
CA ASN A 528 43.05 -20.41 -5.35
C ASN A 528 43.14 -20.45 -6.88
N ALA A 529 42.02 -20.34 -7.59
CA ALA A 529 41.99 -20.28 -9.06
C ALA A 529 42.69 -19.02 -9.60
N LEU A 530 42.78 -17.95 -8.81
CA LEU A 530 43.48 -16.70 -9.15
C LEU A 530 45.01 -16.79 -8.98
N SER A 531 45.57 -17.95 -8.62
CA SER A 531 47.02 -18.11 -8.41
C SER A 531 47.87 -17.71 -9.62
N GLY A 532 47.42 -18.02 -10.84
CA GLY A 532 48.08 -17.59 -12.08
C GLY A 532 48.04 -16.07 -12.25
N ASP A 533 46.89 -15.46 -12.01
CA ASP A 533 46.69 -14.01 -12.11
C ASP A 533 47.48 -13.24 -11.03
N ALA A 534 47.54 -13.79 -9.80
CA ALA A 534 48.33 -13.23 -8.71
C ALA A 534 49.83 -13.26 -8.99
N ILE A 535 50.33 -14.34 -9.62
CA ILE A 535 51.72 -14.44 -10.07
C ILE A 535 51.99 -13.47 -11.24
N ALA A 536 51.07 -13.39 -12.21
CA ALA A 536 51.19 -12.46 -13.33
C ALA A 536 51.21 -11.00 -12.86
N LEU A 537 50.40 -10.67 -11.84
CA LEU A 537 50.29 -9.34 -11.24
C LEU A 537 51.62 -8.84 -10.65
N VAL A 538 52.49 -9.74 -10.18
CA VAL A 538 53.83 -9.34 -9.69
C VAL A 538 54.61 -8.56 -10.75
N THR A 539 54.49 -8.96 -12.02
CA THR A 539 55.20 -8.28 -13.12
C THR A 539 54.56 -6.97 -13.55
N SER A 540 53.32 -6.70 -13.09
CA SER A 540 52.65 -5.40 -13.25
C SER A 540 52.83 -4.48 -12.05
N LEU A 541 53.46 -4.94 -10.96
CA LEU A 541 53.81 -4.07 -9.84
C LEU A 541 54.75 -2.94 -10.31
N PRO A 542 54.62 -1.74 -9.74
CA PRO A 542 55.54 -0.66 -10.06
C PRO A 542 56.96 -1.05 -9.66
N THR A 543 57.96 -0.53 -10.35
CA THR A 543 59.35 -0.74 -9.95
C THR A 543 59.72 0.20 -8.81
N VAL A 544 60.75 -0.14 -8.03
CA VAL A 544 61.31 0.72 -6.98
C VAL A 544 61.64 2.09 -7.55
N GLY A 545 62.28 2.15 -8.72
CA GLY A 545 62.59 3.41 -9.39
C GLY A 545 61.35 4.20 -9.83
N ALA A 546 60.26 3.54 -10.22
CA ALA A 546 59.02 4.23 -10.56
C ALA A 546 58.35 4.82 -9.31
N VAL A 547 58.40 4.10 -8.18
CA VAL A 547 57.89 4.58 -6.88
C VAL A 547 58.73 5.74 -6.36
N ASP A 548 60.06 5.61 -6.39
CA ASP A 548 60.98 6.68 -5.99
C ASP A 548 60.80 7.91 -6.90
N ALA A 549 60.64 7.72 -8.22
CA ALA A 549 60.39 8.83 -9.15
C ALA A 549 59.04 9.52 -8.89
N ALA A 550 57.97 8.79 -8.57
CA ALA A 550 56.70 9.42 -8.21
C ALA A 550 56.78 10.11 -6.85
N LYS A 551 57.55 9.54 -5.90
CA LYS A 551 57.81 10.18 -4.62
C LYS A 551 58.57 11.49 -4.81
N ASP A 552 59.61 11.49 -5.63
CA ASP A 552 60.38 12.68 -5.99
C ASP A 552 59.47 13.69 -6.69
N ALA A 553 58.61 13.26 -7.61
CA ALA A 553 57.63 14.13 -8.27
C ALA A 553 56.61 14.73 -7.28
N ALA A 554 56.12 13.94 -6.32
CA ALA A 554 55.25 14.43 -5.26
C ALA A 554 55.99 15.43 -4.35
N ASP A 555 57.21 15.10 -3.91
CA ASP A 555 58.05 15.98 -3.10
C ASP A 555 58.35 17.30 -3.83
N ASP A 556 58.66 17.24 -5.14
CA ASP A 556 58.90 18.41 -5.98
C ASP A 556 57.63 19.25 -6.20
N ALA A 557 56.49 18.61 -6.49
CA ALA A 557 55.22 19.30 -6.67
C ALA A 557 54.73 19.96 -5.38
N VAL A 558 54.84 19.26 -4.25
CA VAL A 558 54.52 19.79 -2.92
C VAL A 558 55.45 20.94 -2.54
N LYS A 559 56.74 20.85 -2.88
CA LYS A 559 57.71 21.94 -2.66
C LYS A 559 57.47 23.14 -3.57
N ALA A 560 56.88 22.92 -4.76
CA ALA A 560 56.49 23.97 -5.68
C ALA A 560 55.22 24.71 -5.25
N LEU A 561 54.46 24.19 -4.28
CA LEU A 561 53.27 24.87 -3.76
C LEU A 561 53.64 26.24 -3.15
N PRO A 562 52.85 27.28 -3.45
CA PRO A 562 53.07 28.60 -2.87
C PRO A 562 52.81 28.60 -1.36
N ARG A 563 53.56 29.42 -0.61
CA ARG A 563 53.29 29.65 0.82
C ARG A 563 51.88 30.21 1.09
N THR A 564 51.28 30.87 0.11
CA THR A 564 49.91 31.40 0.17
C THR A 564 49.27 31.22 -1.20
N ALA A 565 48.49 30.15 -1.36
CA ALA A 565 47.83 29.82 -2.61
C ALA A 565 46.76 30.86 -2.98
N LYS A 566 46.66 31.16 -4.28
CA LYS A 566 45.70 32.09 -4.90
C LYS A 566 44.88 31.35 -5.95
N VAL A 567 43.86 32.00 -6.50
CA VAL A 567 43.01 31.39 -7.55
C VAL A 567 43.83 31.00 -8.79
N ALA A 568 44.84 31.80 -9.15
CA ALA A 568 45.75 31.50 -10.25
C ALA A 568 46.63 30.25 -10.02
N ASP A 569 46.74 29.79 -8.78
CA ASP A 569 47.58 28.63 -8.41
C ASP A 569 46.81 27.30 -8.51
N LYS A 570 45.57 27.29 -9.03
CA LYS A 570 44.76 26.07 -9.21
C LYS A 570 45.57 24.93 -9.85
N ALA A 571 46.27 25.21 -10.95
CA ALA A 571 47.05 24.19 -11.65
C ALA A 571 48.21 23.63 -10.81
N LEU A 572 48.78 24.43 -9.89
CA LEU A 572 49.84 23.97 -8.98
C LEU A 572 49.25 23.11 -7.86
N VAL A 573 48.11 23.50 -7.30
CA VAL A 573 47.38 22.74 -6.28
C VAL A 573 46.93 21.40 -6.86
N ASP A 574 46.28 21.41 -8.03
CA ASP A 574 45.84 20.20 -8.73
C ASP A 574 47.04 19.30 -9.10
N ALA A 575 48.16 19.88 -9.53
CA ALA A 575 49.36 19.11 -9.86
C ALA A 575 49.98 18.46 -8.61
N ALA A 576 49.99 19.15 -7.46
CA ALA A 576 50.48 18.58 -6.22
C ALA A 576 49.56 17.46 -5.70
N ILE A 577 48.24 17.66 -5.75
CA ILE A 577 47.25 16.61 -5.45
C ILE A 577 47.48 15.41 -6.37
N ALA A 578 47.52 15.62 -7.69
CA ALA A 578 47.71 14.54 -8.65
C ALA A 578 49.05 13.80 -8.47
N ALA A 579 50.13 14.50 -8.13
CA ALA A 579 51.43 13.88 -7.88
C ALA A 579 51.43 13.06 -6.58
N VAL A 580 50.79 13.57 -5.53
CA VAL A 580 50.60 12.86 -4.26
C VAL A 580 49.72 11.63 -4.47
N ASP A 581 48.57 11.77 -5.12
CA ASP A 581 47.67 10.66 -5.47
C ASP A 581 48.38 9.61 -6.32
N ALA A 582 49.20 10.03 -7.29
CA ALA A 582 50.02 9.13 -8.08
C ALA A 582 51.01 8.35 -7.20
N TYR A 583 51.74 9.03 -6.30
CA TYR A 583 52.65 8.37 -5.36
C TYR A 583 51.91 7.40 -4.44
N GLU A 584 50.82 7.83 -3.78
CA GLU A 584 50.05 7.00 -2.85
C GLU A 584 49.45 5.79 -3.57
N THR A 585 48.95 5.99 -4.79
CA THR A 585 48.41 4.92 -5.63
C THR A 585 49.46 3.86 -5.97
N ILE A 586 50.66 4.28 -6.41
CA ILE A 586 51.68 3.31 -6.83
C ILE A 586 52.45 2.71 -5.64
N SER A 587 52.58 3.42 -4.53
CA SER A 587 53.28 2.93 -3.34
C SER A 587 52.37 2.14 -2.38
N ALA A 588 51.06 2.40 -2.39
CA ALA A 588 50.12 2.00 -1.34
C ALA A 588 50.53 2.50 0.07
N ALA A 589 51.26 3.61 0.14
CA ALA A 589 51.68 4.28 1.37
C ALA A 589 51.15 5.71 1.40
N THR A 590 50.74 6.19 2.57
CA THR A 590 50.27 7.57 2.76
C THR A 590 51.44 8.56 2.67
N TYR A 591 51.24 9.66 1.97
CA TYR A 591 52.19 10.74 1.84
C TYR A 591 52.17 11.65 3.08
N GLY A 592 53.32 11.77 3.76
CA GLY A 592 53.43 12.47 5.05
C GLY A 592 53.59 13.99 4.97
N GLY A 593 52.66 14.73 4.36
CA GLY A 593 52.83 16.18 4.13
C GLY A 593 51.58 17.05 4.31
N LYS A 594 51.53 17.85 5.38
CA LYS A 594 50.46 18.86 5.62
C LYS A 594 50.47 20.05 4.64
N ALA A 595 51.45 20.12 3.75
CA ALA A 595 51.59 21.22 2.81
C ALA A 595 50.46 21.24 1.77
N VAL A 596 49.96 20.06 1.35
CA VAL A 596 48.82 19.94 0.43
C VAL A 596 47.53 20.40 1.12
N GLU A 597 47.23 19.86 2.31
CA GLU A 597 46.07 20.28 3.12
C GLU A 597 46.03 21.81 3.31
N ASN A 598 47.17 22.40 3.68
CA ASN A 598 47.29 23.85 3.84
C ASN A 598 47.09 24.59 2.52
N ALA A 599 47.67 24.11 1.41
CA ALA A 599 47.52 24.75 0.10
C ALA A 599 46.07 24.69 -0.41
N VAL A 600 45.39 23.56 -0.24
CA VAL A 600 43.95 23.39 -0.55
C VAL A 600 43.11 24.36 0.27
N LEU A 601 43.36 24.46 1.57
CA LEU A 601 42.63 25.40 2.42
C LEU A 601 42.87 26.86 2.03
N GLN A 602 44.12 27.25 1.72
CA GLN A 602 44.42 28.61 1.22
C GLN A 602 43.77 28.87 -0.14
N TYR A 603 43.76 27.87 -1.03
CA TYR A 603 43.08 27.95 -2.32
C TYR A 603 41.56 28.11 -2.16
N ALA A 604 40.95 27.36 -1.26
CA ALA A 604 39.54 27.51 -0.88
C ALA A 604 39.25 28.94 -0.39
N TYR A 605 40.08 29.51 0.49
CA TYR A 605 39.94 30.91 0.92
C TYR A 605 40.07 31.90 -0.24
N ALA A 606 41.02 31.68 -1.16
CA ALA A 606 41.20 32.54 -2.33
C ALA A 606 39.97 32.50 -3.26
N VAL A 607 39.44 31.32 -3.54
CA VAL A 607 38.23 31.13 -4.35
C VAL A 607 37.01 31.69 -3.64
N ASN A 608 36.88 31.48 -2.33
CA ASN A 608 35.80 32.05 -1.53
C ASN A 608 35.84 33.59 -1.49
N ASN A 609 37.01 34.21 -1.57
CA ASN A 609 37.13 35.66 -1.69
C ASN A 609 36.58 36.17 -3.04
N GLU A 610 36.87 35.48 -4.16
CA GLU A 610 36.27 35.80 -5.45
C GLU A 610 34.76 35.55 -5.46
N LEU A 611 34.32 34.42 -4.91
CA LEU A 611 32.90 34.08 -4.73
C LEU A 611 32.20 35.11 -3.85
N THR A 612 32.83 35.63 -2.80
CA THR A 612 32.26 36.71 -1.98
C THR A 612 31.98 37.96 -2.82
N ALA A 613 32.86 38.30 -3.77
CA ALA A 613 32.62 39.40 -4.69
C ALA A 613 31.48 39.09 -5.67
N LYS A 614 31.41 37.87 -6.22
CA LYS A 614 30.30 37.40 -7.08
C LYS A 614 28.95 37.43 -6.35
N VAL A 615 28.89 36.88 -5.14
CA VAL A 615 27.69 36.86 -4.27
C VAL A 615 27.26 38.29 -3.87
N LYS A 616 28.21 39.23 -3.76
CA LYS A 616 27.88 40.64 -3.52
C LYS A 616 27.32 41.34 -4.75
N ALA A 617 27.76 40.94 -5.95
CA ALA A 617 27.39 41.57 -7.22
C ALA A 617 26.15 40.93 -7.89
N VAL A 618 25.84 39.68 -7.57
CA VAL A 618 24.71 38.96 -8.16
C VAL A 618 23.38 39.64 -7.83
N ASP A 619 22.48 39.66 -8.80
CA ASP A 619 21.11 40.09 -8.56
C ASP A 619 20.45 39.08 -7.61
N LYS A 620 20.02 39.56 -6.45
CA LYS A 620 19.40 38.74 -5.40
C LYS A 620 18.03 38.20 -5.81
N THR A 621 17.49 38.67 -6.94
CA THR A 621 16.23 38.18 -7.52
C THR A 621 16.46 37.22 -8.69
N ASP A 622 17.70 37.08 -9.19
CA ASP A 622 18.04 36.15 -10.27
C ASP A 622 18.30 34.75 -9.71
N LYS A 623 17.21 33.96 -9.62
CA LYS A 623 17.24 32.57 -9.15
C LYS A 623 18.27 31.71 -9.88
N ALA A 624 18.44 31.87 -11.20
CA ALA A 624 19.33 31.05 -12.00
C ALA A 624 20.80 31.37 -11.69
N ALA A 625 21.14 32.66 -11.59
CA ALA A 625 22.48 33.09 -11.21
C ALA A 625 22.84 32.67 -9.77
N LEU A 626 21.88 32.74 -8.84
CA LEU A 626 22.08 32.29 -7.45
C LEU A 626 22.30 30.77 -7.36
N LYS A 627 21.50 29.96 -8.08
CA LYS A 627 21.69 28.50 -8.16
C LYS A 627 23.07 28.17 -8.75
N ALA A 628 23.48 28.83 -9.83
CA ALA A 628 24.80 28.62 -10.43
C ALA A 628 25.98 28.90 -9.47
N LEU A 629 25.89 29.95 -8.64
CA LEU A 629 26.92 30.22 -7.62
C LEU A 629 26.93 29.18 -6.50
N LYS A 630 25.75 28.67 -6.10
CA LYS A 630 25.64 27.59 -5.12
C LYS A 630 26.23 26.28 -5.65
N ASP A 631 26.00 26.00 -6.93
CA ASP A 631 26.57 24.83 -7.61
C ASP A 631 28.08 24.95 -7.80
N GLU A 632 28.60 26.17 -8.05
CA GLU A 632 30.04 26.45 -8.06
C GLU A 632 30.68 26.12 -6.70
N ILE A 633 30.04 26.50 -5.59
CA ILE A 633 30.47 26.13 -4.24
C ILE A 633 30.41 24.62 -4.04
N LYS A 634 29.29 23.96 -4.40
CA LYS A 634 29.13 22.52 -4.23
C LYS A 634 30.23 21.76 -4.97
N THR A 635 30.41 22.06 -6.24
CA THR A 635 31.44 21.44 -7.10
C THR A 635 32.83 21.61 -6.50
N PHE A 636 33.14 22.80 -5.97
CA PHE A 636 34.43 23.03 -5.32
C PHE A 636 34.61 22.17 -4.06
N VAL A 637 33.61 22.14 -3.18
CA VAL A 637 33.67 21.36 -1.94
C VAL A 637 33.85 19.88 -2.27
N ASP A 638 33.00 19.32 -3.14
CA ASP A 638 33.08 17.91 -3.55
C ASP A 638 34.46 17.56 -4.15
N THR A 639 35.09 18.50 -4.87
CA THR A 639 36.40 18.26 -5.51
C THR A 639 37.56 18.23 -4.51
N TYR A 640 37.48 19.00 -3.42
CA TYR A 640 38.64 19.30 -2.58
C TYR A 640 38.50 18.86 -1.11
N GLU A 641 37.33 18.40 -0.66
CA GLU A 641 37.07 18.12 0.76
C GLU A 641 37.95 17.01 1.35
N ASP A 642 38.27 15.97 0.58
CA ASP A 642 39.12 14.85 1.02
C ASP A 642 40.60 15.20 1.14
N TYR A 643 41.02 16.31 0.53
CA TYR A 643 42.42 16.77 0.53
C TYR A 643 42.71 17.79 1.63
N ALA A 644 41.82 17.90 2.61
CA ALA A 644 41.94 18.80 3.75
C ALA A 644 41.47 18.12 5.05
N ALA A 645 41.62 18.82 6.18
CA ALA A 645 40.98 18.41 7.41
C ALA A 645 39.46 18.33 7.22
N LYS A 646 38.82 17.32 7.82
CA LYS A 646 37.38 17.08 7.73
C LYS A 646 36.57 18.37 7.91
N ASP A 647 35.61 18.59 7.01
CA ASP A 647 34.69 19.73 6.94
C ASP A 647 35.35 21.10 6.68
N ALA A 648 36.69 21.21 6.72
CA ALA A 648 37.38 22.49 6.67
C ALA A 648 37.15 23.27 5.37
N VAL A 649 37.08 22.57 4.22
CA VAL A 649 36.78 23.21 2.92
C VAL A 649 35.35 23.73 2.89
N ALA A 650 34.38 22.91 3.33
CA ALA A 650 32.97 23.30 3.39
C ALA A 650 32.75 24.52 4.31
N ASP A 651 33.44 24.55 5.45
CA ASP A 651 33.38 25.63 6.43
C ASP A 651 33.84 26.98 5.86
N VAL A 652 34.84 26.99 4.97
CA VAL A 652 35.30 28.22 4.30
C VAL A 652 34.16 28.88 3.51
N PHE A 653 33.36 28.09 2.79
CA PHE A 653 32.27 28.61 1.95
C PHE A 653 30.96 28.84 2.70
N LYS A 654 30.85 28.39 3.95
CA LYS A 654 29.62 28.41 4.75
C LYS A 654 28.90 29.75 4.72
N THR A 655 29.62 30.86 4.94
CA THR A 655 29.01 32.20 4.96
C THR A 655 28.37 32.58 3.61
N ASN A 656 29.00 32.24 2.48
CA ASN A 656 28.46 32.54 1.17
C ASN A 656 27.31 31.60 0.80
N LYS A 657 27.44 30.32 1.14
CA LYS A 657 26.36 29.33 0.99
C LYS A 657 25.11 29.74 1.78
N ASP A 658 25.28 30.18 3.02
CA ASP A 658 24.19 30.66 3.88
C ASP A 658 23.51 31.90 3.28
N LYS A 659 24.28 32.86 2.73
CA LYS A 659 23.72 34.04 2.03
C LYS A 659 22.94 33.66 0.76
N LEU A 660 23.50 32.79 -0.08
CA LEU A 660 22.84 32.33 -1.31
C LEU A 660 21.55 31.58 -0.99
N ASN A 661 21.57 30.71 0.03
CA ASN A 661 20.37 30.05 0.52
C ASN A 661 19.35 31.06 1.03
N GLY A 662 19.78 32.12 1.74
CA GLY A 662 18.92 33.22 2.15
C GLY A 662 18.24 33.92 0.98
N TYR A 663 18.99 34.29 -0.08
CA TYR A 663 18.41 34.92 -1.26
C TYR A 663 17.45 33.99 -2.03
N LEU A 664 17.80 32.71 -2.17
CA LEU A 664 16.90 31.71 -2.77
C LEU A 664 15.62 31.53 -1.95
N LYS A 665 15.73 31.58 -0.61
CA LYS A 665 14.58 31.53 0.29
C LYS A 665 13.71 32.78 0.17
N ASP A 666 14.30 33.97 0.07
CA ASP A 666 13.56 35.21 -0.16
C ASP A 666 12.76 35.16 -1.47
N ILE A 667 13.34 34.59 -2.55
CA ILE A 667 12.64 34.37 -3.82
C ILE A 667 11.49 33.37 -3.66
N GLN A 668 11.73 32.25 -2.96
CA GLN A 668 10.70 31.27 -2.66
C GLN A 668 9.55 31.89 -1.86
N ASP A 669 9.86 32.69 -0.85
CA ASP A 669 8.85 33.35 0.00
C ASP A 669 8.05 34.39 -0.80
N ALA A 670 8.70 35.12 -1.70
CA ALA A 670 8.01 36.01 -2.62
C ALA A 670 7.08 35.25 -3.59
N ALA A 671 7.51 34.09 -4.09
CA ALA A 671 6.70 33.24 -4.95
C ALA A 671 5.51 32.64 -4.18
N ALA A 672 5.72 32.17 -2.95
CA ALA A 672 4.66 31.68 -2.07
C ALA A 672 3.63 32.78 -1.77
N ALA A 673 4.11 33.98 -1.41
CA ALA A 673 3.25 35.13 -1.19
C ALA A 673 2.43 35.50 -2.45
N ALA A 674 3.00 35.33 -3.65
CA ALA A 674 2.29 35.54 -4.90
C ALA A 674 1.19 34.49 -5.12
N VAL A 675 1.44 33.21 -4.81
CA VAL A 675 0.42 32.14 -4.84
C VAL A 675 -0.68 32.44 -3.84
N THR A 676 -0.34 32.72 -2.58
CA THR A 676 -1.30 33.11 -1.53
C THR A 676 -2.15 34.29 -1.94
N LYS A 677 -1.53 35.32 -2.57
CA LYS A 677 -2.25 36.48 -3.09
C LYS A 677 -3.17 36.13 -4.26
N ALA A 678 -2.75 35.26 -5.17
CA ALA A 678 -3.57 34.83 -6.30
C ALA A 678 -4.79 34.03 -5.83
N ILE A 679 -4.60 33.11 -4.87
CA ILE A 679 -5.68 32.35 -4.24
C ILE A 679 -6.61 33.30 -3.48
N SER A 680 -6.08 34.25 -2.72
CA SER A 680 -6.88 35.24 -1.96
C SER A 680 -7.64 36.23 -2.85
N ALA A 681 -7.24 36.39 -4.12
CA ALA A 681 -7.93 37.25 -5.08
C ALA A 681 -9.19 36.59 -5.67
N ILE A 682 -9.40 35.30 -5.42
CA ILE A 682 -10.60 34.58 -5.82
C ILE A 682 -11.79 35.09 -4.99
N PRO A 683 -12.85 35.62 -5.61
CA PRO A 683 -14.03 36.09 -4.88
C PRO A 683 -14.73 34.97 -4.09
N VAL A 684 -15.28 35.30 -2.93
CA VAL A 684 -16.06 34.37 -2.10
C VAL A 684 -17.24 33.75 -2.86
N LYS A 685 -17.52 32.48 -2.57
CA LYS A 685 -18.50 31.55 -3.18
C LYS A 685 -19.79 32.18 -3.72
N ALA A 686 -20.40 33.12 -2.99
CA ALA A 686 -21.66 33.76 -3.39
C ALA A 686 -21.57 34.59 -4.69
N ASN A 687 -20.36 34.94 -5.15
CA ASN A 687 -20.14 35.89 -6.25
C ASN A 687 -19.37 35.29 -7.45
N LEU A 688 -19.03 34.00 -7.48
CA LEU A 688 -18.28 33.42 -8.61
C LEU A 688 -19.16 33.27 -9.86
N THR A 689 -18.64 33.69 -11.01
CA THR A 689 -19.32 33.73 -12.31
C THR A 689 -18.31 33.44 -13.42
N GLU A 690 -18.76 33.24 -14.66
CA GLU A 690 -17.89 33.03 -15.84
C GLU A 690 -16.74 34.06 -15.95
N ALA A 691 -16.97 35.31 -15.54
CA ALA A 691 -15.99 36.39 -15.59
C ALA A 691 -14.77 36.15 -14.66
N HIS A 692 -14.90 35.25 -13.68
CA HIS A 692 -13.86 34.94 -12.70
C HIS A 692 -12.97 33.76 -13.12
N LYS A 693 -13.27 33.05 -14.23
CA LYS A 693 -12.49 31.89 -14.70
C LYS A 693 -11.00 32.18 -14.85
N ALA A 694 -10.66 33.29 -15.51
CA ALA A 694 -9.28 33.68 -15.72
C ALA A 694 -8.51 33.95 -14.41
N THR A 695 -9.19 34.44 -13.37
CA THR A 695 -8.58 34.66 -12.05
C THR A 695 -8.26 33.32 -11.37
N VAL A 696 -9.17 32.36 -11.45
CA VAL A 696 -9.03 31.03 -10.87
C VAL A 696 -7.94 30.22 -11.60
N GLU A 697 -7.95 30.22 -12.93
CA GLU A 697 -6.92 29.57 -13.75
C GLU A 697 -5.51 30.17 -13.50
N ALA A 698 -5.43 31.49 -13.31
CA ALA A 698 -4.17 32.15 -12.97
C ALA A 698 -3.65 31.74 -11.57
N ALA A 699 -4.55 31.60 -10.60
CA ALA A 699 -4.19 31.12 -9.26
C ALA A 699 -3.75 29.65 -9.28
N ARG A 700 -4.42 28.78 -10.04
CA ARG A 700 -4.01 27.39 -10.27
C ARG A 700 -2.64 27.29 -10.91
N LYS A 701 -2.42 28.04 -11.98
CA LYS A 701 -1.12 28.05 -12.66
C LYS A 701 0.00 28.53 -11.74
N ALA A 702 -0.26 29.51 -10.87
CA ALA A 702 0.73 29.98 -9.90
C ALA A 702 1.03 28.91 -8.85
N TYR A 703 -0.01 28.24 -8.32
CA TYR A 703 0.12 27.13 -7.38
C TYR A 703 0.92 25.96 -7.97
N ASP A 704 0.53 25.45 -9.14
CA ASP A 704 1.20 24.31 -9.77
C ASP A 704 2.67 24.62 -10.11
N ALA A 705 2.96 25.84 -10.59
CA ALA A 705 4.32 26.27 -10.89
C ALA A 705 5.18 26.41 -9.63
N TYR A 706 4.58 26.79 -8.50
CA TYR A 706 5.27 26.87 -7.22
C TYR A 706 5.58 25.47 -6.70
N VAL A 707 4.57 24.60 -6.63
CA VAL A 707 4.72 23.21 -6.17
C VAL A 707 5.79 22.48 -7.00
N ALA A 708 5.68 22.53 -8.33
CA ALA A 708 6.64 21.87 -9.21
C ALA A 708 8.08 22.39 -9.07
N GLU A 709 8.29 23.65 -8.70
CA GLU A 709 9.63 24.23 -8.55
C GLU A 709 10.24 24.02 -7.17
N TYR A 710 9.42 24.03 -6.12
CA TYR A 710 9.89 24.15 -4.74
C TYR A 710 9.66 22.90 -3.88
N THR A 711 8.95 21.89 -4.39
CA THR A 711 8.95 20.57 -3.75
C THR A 711 10.37 20.01 -3.76
N ASP A 712 10.94 19.80 -2.57
CA ASP A 712 12.31 19.31 -2.38
C ASP A 712 12.28 17.93 -1.72
N TYR A 713 12.43 16.89 -2.55
CA TYR A 713 12.45 15.50 -2.13
C TYR A 713 13.67 15.14 -1.25
N TYR A 714 14.74 15.95 -1.28
CA TYR A 714 15.99 15.68 -0.54
C TYR A 714 15.94 16.18 0.92
N VAL A 715 15.19 17.25 1.19
CA VAL A 715 15.03 17.81 2.56
C VAL A 715 14.30 16.84 3.48
N ALA A 716 13.26 16.16 2.98
CA ALA A 716 12.51 15.14 3.73
C ALA A 716 13.41 14.00 4.23
N TYR A 717 14.33 13.54 3.38
CA TYR A 717 15.25 12.43 3.70
C TYR A 717 16.23 12.76 4.84
N LYS A 718 16.66 14.02 4.98
CA LYS A 718 17.67 14.41 5.99
C LYS A 718 17.09 14.86 7.34
N ALA A 719 15.81 15.23 7.40
CA ALA A 719 15.23 15.90 8.57
C ALA A 719 14.39 14.96 9.46
N ALA A 720 15.02 13.97 10.09
CA ALA A 720 14.38 13.20 11.16
C ALA A 720 14.27 14.05 12.45
N GLY A 721 13.31 14.99 12.51
CA GLY A 721 12.95 15.65 13.78
C GLY A 721 12.23 17.01 13.78
N TYR A 722 12.04 17.71 12.65
CA TYR A 722 11.32 19.01 12.62
C TYR A 722 10.44 19.18 11.36
N LYS A 723 9.35 19.96 11.51
CA LYS A 723 8.20 20.15 10.58
C LYS A 723 8.51 20.83 9.23
N THR A 724 9.38 20.26 8.41
CA THR A 724 9.50 20.64 7.00
C THR A 724 9.67 19.36 6.19
N ASP A 725 8.55 18.78 5.75
CA ASP A 725 8.51 17.57 4.93
C ASP A 725 8.92 17.82 3.46
N GLY A 726 9.25 19.06 3.08
CA GLY A 726 9.65 19.41 1.71
C GLY A 726 8.48 19.38 0.71
N PHE A 727 7.27 19.03 1.17
CA PHE A 727 6.06 18.94 0.36
C PHE A 727 5.27 20.24 0.42
N VAL A 728 5.71 21.24 -0.35
CA VAL A 728 5.17 22.61 -0.29
C VAL A 728 3.73 22.79 -0.82
N ALA A 729 3.01 21.70 -1.10
CA ALA A 729 1.68 21.74 -1.67
C ALA A 729 0.59 22.05 -0.63
N ASP A 730 0.80 21.67 0.63
CA ASP A 730 -0.09 21.91 1.76
C ASP A 730 0.12 23.30 2.41
N ASP A 731 1.22 23.99 2.07
CA ASP A 731 1.53 25.36 2.51
C ASP A 731 0.48 26.41 2.10
N PHE A 732 -0.41 26.09 1.16
CA PHE A 732 -1.41 26.99 0.62
C PHE A 732 -2.83 26.55 0.94
N ASN A 733 -3.76 27.51 0.95
CA ASN A 733 -5.20 27.24 1.03
C ASN A 733 -5.72 26.67 -0.31
N TYR A 734 -5.26 25.46 -0.63
CA TYR A 734 -5.59 24.71 -1.84
C TYR A 734 -7.10 24.57 -2.00
N GLN A 735 -7.84 24.38 -0.89
CA GLN A 735 -9.29 24.20 -0.96
C GLN A 735 -10.01 25.43 -1.51
N SER A 736 -9.57 26.65 -1.20
CA SER A 736 -10.20 27.86 -1.74
C SER A 736 -10.06 27.97 -3.26
N LEU A 737 -8.90 27.56 -3.78
CA LEU A 737 -8.62 27.50 -5.21
C LEU A 737 -9.46 26.40 -5.88
N PHE A 738 -9.40 25.18 -5.36
CA PHE A 738 -10.14 24.02 -5.86
C PHE A 738 -11.65 24.26 -5.88
N ASN A 739 -12.23 24.81 -4.80
CA ASN A 739 -13.66 25.14 -4.73
C ASN A 739 -14.10 26.11 -5.83
N ALA A 740 -13.24 27.07 -6.17
CA ALA A 740 -13.54 28.06 -7.19
C ALA A 740 -13.42 27.48 -8.60
N GLU A 741 -12.49 26.56 -8.81
CA GLU A 741 -12.43 25.75 -10.02
C GLU A 741 -13.72 24.95 -10.16
N THR A 742 -14.17 24.28 -9.08
CA THR A 742 -15.30 23.35 -9.12
C THR A 742 -16.58 24.09 -9.49
N GLN A 743 -16.80 25.23 -8.84
CA GLN A 743 -17.95 26.09 -9.11
C GLN A 743 -17.97 26.64 -10.54
N LEU A 744 -16.81 26.78 -11.19
CA LEU A 744 -16.69 27.25 -12.56
C LEU A 744 -16.53 26.11 -13.59
N GLY A 745 -16.53 24.85 -13.14
CA GLY A 745 -16.35 23.67 -13.97
C GLY A 745 -14.96 23.56 -14.60
N LEU A 746 -13.92 24.07 -13.92
CA LEU A 746 -12.55 24.14 -14.43
C LEU A 746 -11.70 22.90 -14.10
N ASN A 747 -12.12 22.07 -13.16
CA ASN A 747 -11.41 20.87 -12.66
C ASN A 747 -11.65 19.64 -13.55
N ASN A 748 -12.24 19.82 -14.73
CA ASN A 748 -12.51 18.73 -15.63
C ASN A 748 -11.19 18.20 -16.21
N ASN A 749 -10.92 16.90 -16.03
CA ASN A 749 -9.76 16.24 -16.61
C ASN A 749 -9.71 16.50 -18.13
N PRO A 750 -8.61 17.05 -18.69
CA PRO A 750 -8.44 17.26 -20.12
C PRO A 750 -8.68 15.98 -20.93
N ALA A 751 -8.36 14.81 -20.34
CA ALA A 751 -8.62 13.51 -20.94
C ALA A 751 -10.12 13.23 -21.16
N ASP A 752 -10.96 13.55 -20.18
CA ASP A 752 -12.39 13.28 -20.23
C ASP A 752 -13.12 14.33 -21.06
N ALA A 753 -12.66 15.58 -21.02
CA ALA A 753 -13.08 16.60 -21.97
C ALA A 753 -12.79 16.16 -23.42
N VAL A 754 -11.59 15.59 -23.68
CA VAL A 754 -11.22 15.02 -24.99
C VAL A 754 -12.11 13.83 -25.37
N LYS A 755 -12.41 12.91 -24.44
CA LYS A 755 -13.30 11.75 -24.67
C LYS A 755 -14.75 12.18 -24.96
N ALA A 756 -15.22 13.22 -24.28
CA ALA A 756 -16.57 13.75 -24.41
C ALA A 756 -16.82 14.43 -25.77
N LEU A 757 -15.77 14.87 -26.48
CA LEU A 757 -15.91 15.53 -27.79
C LEU A 757 -16.68 14.66 -28.79
N LYS A 758 -17.76 15.20 -29.33
CA LYS A 758 -18.52 14.56 -30.40
C LYS A 758 -18.16 15.15 -31.76
N ILE A 759 -17.52 14.33 -32.60
CA ILE A 759 -17.00 14.73 -33.91
C ILE A 759 -17.88 14.20 -35.03
N THR A 760 -18.28 15.07 -35.95
CA THR A 760 -19.02 14.68 -37.17
C THR A 760 -18.22 15.06 -38.41
N ALA A 761 -17.78 14.06 -39.17
CA ALA A 761 -17.05 14.20 -40.42
C ALA A 761 -17.94 14.09 -41.66
N ARG A 762 -17.62 14.90 -42.67
CA ARG A 762 -18.22 14.90 -44.01
C ARG A 762 -17.14 15.01 -45.07
N SER A 763 -17.45 14.59 -46.30
CA SER A 763 -16.48 14.63 -47.40
C SER A 763 -17.06 15.08 -48.73
N THR A 764 -16.19 15.57 -49.62
CA THR A 764 -16.50 15.96 -51.01
C THR A 764 -15.39 15.48 -51.94
N ALA A 765 -15.71 15.22 -53.21
CA ALA A 765 -14.76 14.72 -54.20
C ALA A 765 -14.64 15.67 -55.41
N LYS A 766 -13.39 15.97 -55.79
CA LYS A 766 -12.98 16.64 -57.03
C LYS A 766 -12.05 15.72 -57.82
N LYS A 767 -11.78 16.02 -59.09
CA LYS A 767 -10.82 15.25 -59.91
C LYS A 767 -9.50 15.13 -59.15
N GLY A 768 -9.05 13.89 -58.90
CA GLY A 768 -7.79 13.60 -58.21
C GLY A 768 -7.75 13.90 -56.70
N SER A 769 -8.85 14.30 -56.04
CA SER A 769 -8.81 14.53 -54.58
C SER A 769 -10.16 14.34 -53.87
N ILE A 770 -10.08 13.95 -52.59
CA ILE A 770 -11.21 13.93 -51.65
C ILE A 770 -10.87 14.87 -50.49
N THR A 771 -11.76 15.81 -50.19
CA THR A 771 -11.65 16.69 -49.02
C THR A 771 -12.56 16.18 -47.91
N VAL A 772 -12.03 16.02 -46.71
CA VAL A 772 -12.74 15.67 -45.49
C VAL A 772 -12.76 16.89 -44.58
N LYS A 773 -13.93 17.23 -44.03
CA LYS A 773 -14.13 18.30 -43.05
C LYS A 773 -14.92 17.76 -41.87
N TRP A 774 -14.73 18.31 -40.68
CA TRP A 774 -15.52 17.90 -39.52
C TRP A 774 -15.91 19.08 -38.64
N SER A 775 -16.98 18.90 -37.88
CA SER A 775 -17.39 19.76 -36.77
C SER A 775 -17.20 19.01 -35.45
N VAL A 776 -17.05 19.76 -34.37
CA VAL A 776 -16.86 19.25 -33.01
C VAL A 776 -17.90 19.92 -32.13
N VAL A 777 -18.56 19.13 -31.29
CA VAL A 777 -19.48 19.57 -30.24
C VAL A 777 -18.85 19.21 -28.89
N GLY A 778 -18.81 20.18 -27.97
CA GLY A 778 -18.01 20.16 -26.75
C GLY A 778 -16.75 21.04 -26.86
N GLU A 779 -16.15 21.34 -25.72
CA GLU A 779 -14.94 22.16 -25.59
C GLU A 779 -13.88 21.39 -24.78
N ALA A 780 -12.66 21.32 -25.31
CA ALA A 780 -11.53 20.66 -24.68
C ALA A 780 -10.24 21.21 -25.29
N ASP A 781 -9.19 21.31 -24.49
CA ASP A 781 -7.83 21.54 -25.00
C ASP A 781 -7.32 20.27 -25.71
N ILE A 782 -6.86 20.40 -26.96
CA ILE A 782 -6.43 19.28 -27.80
C ILE A 782 -5.16 19.63 -28.57
N ASP A 783 -4.28 18.65 -28.80
CA ASP A 783 -3.08 18.85 -29.62
C ASP A 783 -3.37 18.69 -31.12
N GLY A 784 -4.47 18.03 -31.48
CA GLY A 784 -4.94 17.96 -32.85
C GLY A 784 -5.90 16.81 -33.16
N TYR A 785 -6.01 16.47 -34.44
CA TYR A 785 -6.89 15.42 -34.96
C TYR A 785 -6.12 14.35 -35.72
N GLN A 786 -6.49 13.08 -35.53
CA GLN A 786 -6.03 11.95 -36.34
C GLN A 786 -7.08 11.59 -37.39
N ILE A 787 -6.65 11.49 -38.65
CA ILE A 787 -7.51 11.11 -39.77
C ILE A 787 -7.08 9.74 -40.27
N TRP A 788 -8.03 8.80 -40.33
CA TRP A 788 -7.80 7.43 -40.78
C TRP A 788 -8.63 7.13 -42.03
N LYS A 789 -8.08 6.33 -42.95
CA LYS A 789 -8.66 6.02 -44.27
C LYS A 789 -8.74 4.50 -44.51
N SER A 790 -9.82 4.04 -45.16
CA SER A 790 -9.97 2.67 -45.69
C SER A 790 -10.73 2.65 -47.03
N THR A 791 -10.60 1.56 -47.79
CA THR A 791 -11.49 1.24 -48.93
C THR A 791 -12.65 0.33 -48.53
N LYS A 792 -12.67 -0.16 -47.29
CA LYS A 792 -13.73 -1.01 -46.72
C LYS A 792 -14.42 -0.25 -45.58
N ALA A 793 -15.75 -0.35 -45.50
CA ALA A 793 -16.54 0.46 -44.57
C ALA A 793 -16.24 0.20 -43.08
N ASN A 794 -15.93 -1.04 -42.70
CA ASN A 794 -15.87 -1.44 -41.28
C ASN A 794 -14.49 -1.95 -40.83
N LYS A 795 -13.49 -2.07 -41.72
CA LYS A 795 -12.18 -2.64 -41.37
C LYS A 795 -11.05 -2.08 -42.22
N GLY A 796 -9.81 -2.34 -41.81
CA GLY A 796 -8.60 -1.99 -42.57
C GLY A 796 -8.27 -0.50 -42.63
N TYR A 797 -8.77 0.28 -41.67
CA TYR A 797 -8.43 1.69 -41.56
C TYR A 797 -6.95 1.85 -41.17
N LYS A 798 -6.25 2.74 -41.86
CA LYS A 798 -4.88 3.15 -41.52
C LYS A 798 -4.82 4.66 -41.34
N LYS A 799 -3.95 5.13 -40.44
CA LYS A 799 -3.66 6.55 -40.22
C LYS A 799 -3.20 7.17 -41.53
N ALA A 800 -3.89 8.20 -42.00
CA ALA A 800 -3.61 8.90 -43.24
C ALA A 800 -2.89 10.23 -42.99
N PHE A 801 -3.25 10.94 -41.92
CA PHE A 801 -2.69 12.25 -41.59
C PHE A 801 -3.04 12.69 -40.15
N THR A 802 -2.30 13.66 -39.62
CA THR A 802 -2.62 14.41 -38.39
C THR A 802 -2.64 15.91 -38.68
N THR A 803 -3.53 16.67 -38.05
CA THR A 803 -3.58 18.13 -38.22
C THR A 803 -4.33 18.81 -37.08
N THR A 804 -4.01 20.08 -36.80
CA THR A 804 -4.78 20.95 -35.89
C THR A 804 -6.00 21.59 -36.57
N LYS A 805 -6.07 21.56 -37.90
CA LYS A 805 -7.17 22.16 -38.69
C LYS A 805 -8.36 21.20 -38.78
N LYS A 806 -9.59 21.71 -38.82
CA LYS A 806 -10.83 20.92 -38.99
C LYS A 806 -11.09 20.42 -40.44
N THR A 807 -10.03 20.25 -41.24
CA THR A 807 -10.11 19.86 -42.66
C THR A 807 -8.85 19.11 -43.11
N TYR A 808 -9.03 18.14 -44.03
CA TYR A 808 -7.96 17.37 -44.67
C TYR A 808 -8.25 17.15 -46.16
N LYS A 809 -7.27 17.46 -47.04
CA LYS A 809 -7.36 17.20 -48.49
C LYS A 809 -6.50 15.99 -48.85
N ASN A 810 -7.13 14.86 -49.15
CA ASN A 810 -6.44 13.69 -49.66
C ASN A 810 -6.28 13.79 -51.19
N SER A 811 -5.05 13.97 -51.66
CA SER A 811 -4.67 13.98 -53.09
C SER A 811 -3.81 12.79 -53.52
N LYS A 812 -3.51 11.84 -52.62
CA LYS A 812 -2.59 10.71 -52.87
C LYS A 812 -3.25 9.36 -52.63
N GLY A 813 -2.88 8.36 -53.44
CA GLY A 813 -3.35 6.98 -53.29
C GLY A 813 -4.87 6.83 -53.46
N LEU A 814 -5.44 7.59 -54.40
CA LEU A 814 -6.84 7.50 -54.82
C LEU A 814 -6.92 6.84 -56.20
N LYS A 815 -7.76 5.81 -56.33
CA LYS A 815 -8.10 5.17 -57.61
C LYS A 815 -9.46 5.66 -58.07
N LYS A 816 -9.55 6.13 -59.33
CA LYS A 816 -10.81 6.60 -59.92
C LYS A 816 -11.88 5.52 -59.81
N GLY A 817 -13.07 5.91 -59.37
CA GLY A 817 -14.18 4.99 -59.17
C GLY A 817 -14.13 4.17 -57.87
N THR A 818 -13.07 4.22 -57.08
CA THR A 818 -13.01 3.53 -55.78
C THR A 818 -13.66 4.37 -54.68
N ARG A 819 -14.46 3.73 -53.81
CA ARG A 819 -15.03 4.36 -52.62
C ARG A 819 -14.04 4.31 -51.46
N TYR A 820 -13.83 5.46 -50.82
CA TYR A 820 -12.99 5.61 -49.65
C TYR A 820 -13.82 6.06 -48.46
N TYR A 821 -13.46 5.56 -47.29
CA TYR A 821 -14.07 5.86 -46.01
C TYR A 821 -13.03 6.52 -45.11
N TYR A 822 -13.44 7.56 -44.39
CA TYR A 822 -12.61 8.32 -43.47
C TYR A 822 -13.28 8.39 -42.10
N LYS A 823 -12.48 8.32 -41.04
CA LYS A 823 -12.89 8.62 -39.67
C LYS A 823 -11.87 9.52 -39.02
N VAL A 824 -12.32 10.39 -38.13
CA VAL A 824 -11.50 11.40 -37.47
C VAL A 824 -11.69 11.31 -35.96
N ARG A 825 -10.64 11.53 -35.17
CA ARG A 825 -10.74 11.69 -33.71
C ARG A 825 -9.81 12.79 -33.25
N ALA A 826 -10.15 13.51 -32.17
CA ALA A 826 -9.23 14.41 -31.51
C ALA A 826 -8.22 13.62 -30.66
N TYR A 827 -7.09 14.24 -30.34
CA TYR A 827 -6.12 13.69 -29.39
C TYR A 827 -5.42 14.77 -28.59
N LYS A 828 -4.96 14.38 -27.40
CA LYS A 828 -4.13 15.16 -26.47
C LYS A 828 -3.06 14.24 -25.90
N VAL A 829 -1.86 14.76 -25.65
CA VAL A 829 -0.81 14.08 -24.90
C VAL A 829 -0.83 14.61 -23.47
N ILE A 830 -1.03 13.72 -22.51
CA ILE A 830 -1.04 13.99 -21.07
C ILE A 830 -0.04 13.03 -20.46
N ASP A 831 0.98 13.53 -19.76
CA ASP A 831 2.06 12.75 -19.14
C ASP A 831 2.70 11.72 -20.07
N GLY A 832 2.96 12.14 -21.32
CA GLY A 832 3.54 11.29 -22.35
C GLY A 832 2.59 10.23 -22.95
N LYS A 833 1.36 10.10 -22.45
CA LYS A 833 0.34 9.17 -22.96
C LYS A 833 -0.68 9.88 -23.85
N ASN A 834 -1.14 9.22 -24.92
CA ASN A 834 -2.14 9.81 -25.81
C ASN A 834 -3.56 9.48 -25.36
N VAL A 835 -4.38 10.51 -25.15
CA VAL A 835 -5.83 10.41 -24.96
C VAL A 835 -6.56 10.77 -26.25
N TYR A 836 -7.69 10.13 -26.52
CA TYR A 836 -8.43 10.25 -27.76
C TYR A 836 -9.93 10.46 -27.52
N SER A 837 -10.56 11.24 -28.41
CA SER A 837 -12.02 11.25 -28.51
C SER A 837 -12.53 9.96 -29.15
N ASP A 838 -13.85 9.74 -29.06
CA ASP A 838 -14.55 8.82 -29.93
C ASP A 838 -14.24 9.10 -31.42
N TRP A 839 -14.34 8.05 -32.24
CA TRP A 839 -14.27 8.22 -33.69
C TRP A 839 -15.51 8.94 -34.20
N SER A 840 -15.30 9.88 -35.12
CA SER A 840 -16.39 10.46 -35.90
C SER A 840 -17.16 9.39 -36.67
N ASN A 841 -18.34 9.77 -37.18
CA ASN A 841 -19.00 9.02 -38.24
C ASN A 841 -18.06 8.80 -39.45
N LYS A 842 -18.36 7.76 -40.23
CA LYS A 842 -17.57 7.35 -41.41
C LYS A 842 -17.93 8.18 -42.64
N ALA A 843 -17.23 9.29 -42.83
CA ALA A 843 -17.36 10.08 -44.05
C ALA A 843 -16.90 9.25 -45.27
N ASN A 844 -17.72 9.11 -46.31
CA ASN A 844 -17.40 8.26 -47.46
C ASN A 844 -17.68 8.93 -48.81
N ARG A 845 -16.78 8.75 -49.79
CA ARG A 845 -16.95 9.25 -51.17
C ARG A 845 -16.27 8.34 -52.19
N LYS A 846 -16.82 8.31 -53.41
CA LYS A 846 -16.20 7.71 -54.60
C LYS A 846 -15.23 8.71 -55.21
N ALA A 847 -13.98 8.32 -55.46
CA ALA A 847 -12.99 9.17 -56.11
C ALA A 847 -13.37 9.43 -57.58
N LYS A 848 -13.20 10.67 -58.05
CA LYS A 848 -13.56 11.14 -59.39
C LYS A 848 -12.39 11.13 -60.37
#